data_AF-A0A351JNQ1-F1
#
_entry.id   AF-A0A351JNQ1-F1
#
_cell.length_a   1.000
_cell.length_b   1.000
_cell.length_c   1.000
_cell.angle_alpha   90.00
_cell.angle_beta   90.00
_cell.angle_gamma   90.00
#
_symmetry.space_group_name_H-M   'P 1'
#
loop_
_entity.id
_entity.type
_entity.pdbx_description
1 polymer ?
#
loop_
_entity_poly.entity_id
_entity_poly.type
_entity_poly.pdbx_seq_one_letter_code
_entity_poly.pdbx_strand_id
1 'polypeptide(L)'
;MEPWYKVVTLRKEVREGRSFNPDEFAIHLEQVVAGRAPTDYQDPQQFFDRTCFTRALVEHAGMVLRRLEGKTENTAPVMTLVTQFGGGKTHTLTALYHLAKAGPSAGEYPGVAGLLEQAGLPEVPKARVAVFVGNAWDPQEGSETPWIDIARQLAGAPGVAFLGKAAASTPPGTEALGRVFDAAESPVLVLLDEVLNFLNSHRNLAEPFYAFLQNLTVAMTGTERGVAMISLPRSQVEMTDWDHTWQERITKVVKRVAKDLIANDEAEIGEVVRRRLFEALGSERVRKNVSRAHAEWCFERRAQLPPEWTAVDTATTEKKARERLQERFEACYPFHPATLSVFQRKWQALPQYQQTRGTLAMLAQWVAIASQESFRKARTEPLIMLGSAPLFDAGFRSVVLGQIGESRLMTAIETDIAGEQAHARALDADTKGPLRDIHRRVGTTILFESSGGQVDKVAHLPEVRFALGEPGLDTTSVDTSAATLEGRAFFIQRVGSDGYKVYHKAKIDKAVNDRRASLDDETEIKPAMQTLVKQEFERGASIPVIPFPPDATAVPDLPRLTLVVLDPDLEWTGEPAVRAHLAEWTQRRGEANRMYPGAIVWCARKPGRHLRNKVELSLAWKRIEREVAEGLLGAEYDRADKNEIRVKAAEAADAARDEVWAGYRFVVIADAQEADGVKVLDLGAGHASASETLCGRVVSALRAAGLLSESVGASYIERNWPPALKDSGAWPLSGLRQSFLN
;
A
#
# COMPACT_ATOMS: atom_id res chain seq x y z
N MET A 1 4.34 -14.78 27.73
CA MET A 1 3.73 -15.86 26.94
C MET A 1 4.78 -16.41 26.00
N GLU A 2 4.69 -17.68 25.59
CA GLU A 2 5.63 -18.24 24.61
C GLU A 2 5.36 -17.66 23.20
N PRO A 3 6.40 -17.32 22.42
CA PRO A 3 6.23 -16.80 21.07
C PRO A 3 5.70 -17.87 20.11
N TRP A 4 4.84 -17.50 19.17
CA TRP A 4 4.16 -18.46 18.29
C TRP A 4 5.13 -19.40 17.55
N TYR A 5 6.24 -18.87 17.02
CA TYR A 5 7.20 -19.62 16.20
C TYR A 5 8.01 -20.67 16.99
N LYS A 6 7.98 -20.63 18.33
CA LYS A 6 8.59 -21.66 19.19
C LYS A 6 7.61 -22.78 19.53
N VAL A 7 6.32 -22.54 19.39
CA VAL A 7 5.24 -23.43 19.82
C VAL A 7 4.67 -24.21 18.64
N VAL A 8 4.46 -23.53 17.50
CA VAL A 8 3.85 -24.13 16.32
C VAL A 8 4.91 -24.71 15.38
N THR A 9 4.55 -25.78 14.69
CA THR A 9 5.37 -26.40 13.65
C THR A 9 4.75 -26.09 12.29
N LEU A 10 5.49 -25.37 11.45
CA LEU A 10 5.10 -25.13 10.06
C LEU A 10 5.17 -26.43 9.26
N ARG A 11 4.22 -26.64 8.34
CA ARG A 11 4.35 -27.72 7.37
C ARG A 11 5.64 -27.57 6.56
N LYS A 12 6.19 -28.71 6.14
CA LYS A 12 7.49 -28.77 5.45
C LYS A 12 7.52 -27.87 4.21
N GLU A 13 6.47 -27.95 3.39
CA GLU A 13 6.30 -27.20 2.15
C GLU A 13 6.27 -25.67 2.36
N VAL A 14 5.65 -25.20 3.45
CA VAL A 14 5.63 -23.78 3.84
C VAL A 14 7.00 -23.35 4.34
N ARG A 15 7.66 -24.19 5.15
CA ARG A 15 8.99 -23.93 5.71
C ARG A 15 10.09 -23.85 4.64
N GLU A 16 9.99 -24.70 3.61
CA GLU A 16 10.90 -24.76 2.46
C GLU A 16 10.59 -23.68 1.40
N GLY A 17 9.50 -22.94 1.55
CA GLY A 17 9.06 -21.90 0.61
C GLY A 17 8.66 -22.42 -0.77
N ARG A 18 8.24 -23.69 -0.86
CA ARG A 18 7.82 -24.32 -2.11
C ARG A 18 6.39 -23.91 -2.48
N SER A 19 5.52 -23.74 -1.49
CA SER A 19 4.09 -23.48 -1.71
C SER A 19 3.68 -22.01 -1.70
N PHE A 20 4.41 -21.16 -2.42
CA PHE A 20 4.00 -19.76 -2.62
C PHE A 20 3.25 -19.54 -3.94
N ASN A 21 3.15 -20.57 -4.79
CA ASN A 21 2.30 -20.50 -5.97
C ASN A 21 0.83 -20.84 -5.58
N PRO A 22 -0.14 -19.93 -5.85
CA PRO A 22 -1.57 -20.22 -5.67
C PRO A 22 -2.05 -21.54 -6.31
N ASP A 23 -1.42 -21.96 -7.42
CA ASP A 23 -1.77 -23.19 -8.15
C ASP A 23 -1.46 -24.47 -7.36
N GLU A 24 -0.46 -24.47 -6.48
CA GLU A 24 -0.17 -25.63 -5.62
C GLU A 24 -1.29 -25.89 -4.59
N PHE A 25 -2.09 -24.88 -4.29
CA PHE A 25 -3.29 -25.01 -3.45
C PHE A 25 -4.54 -25.38 -4.24
N ALA A 26 -4.45 -25.48 -5.57
CA ALA A 26 -5.55 -25.94 -6.40
C ALA A 26 -5.68 -27.46 -6.32
N ILE A 27 -6.91 -27.92 -6.13
CA ILE A 27 -7.25 -29.34 -6.29
C ILE A 27 -7.73 -29.52 -7.72
N HIS A 28 -7.16 -30.52 -8.37
CA HIS A 28 -7.51 -30.95 -9.72
C HIS A 28 -8.18 -32.32 -9.61
N LEU A 29 -9.52 -32.35 -9.60
CA LEU A 29 -10.27 -33.59 -9.41
C LEU A 29 -9.92 -34.63 -10.48
N GLU A 30 -9.69 -34.21 -11.71
CA GLU A 30 -9.22 -35.05 -12.82
C GLU A 30 -7.88 -35.73 -12.52
N GLN A 31 -6.96 -35.03 -11.85
CA GLN A 31 -5.66 -35.59 -11.47
C GLN A 31 -5.80 -36.56 -10.29
N VAL A 32 -6.71 -36.28 -9.35
CA VAL A 32 -7.01 -37.20 -8.23
C VAL A 32 -7.58 -38.50 -8.76
N VAL A 33 -8.56 -38.42 -9.68
CA VAL A 33 -9.18 -39.59 -10.30
C VAL A 33 -8.16 -40.39 -11.12
N ALA A 34 -7.27 -39.71 -11.86
CA ALA A 34 -6.22 -40.34 -12.66
C ALA A 34 -5.03 -40.85 -11.84
N GLY A 35 -4.98 -40.61 -10.51
CA GLY A 35 -3.85 -40.99 -9.66
C GLY A 35 -2.54 -40.24 -9.96
N ARG A 36 -2.64 -39.02 -10.49
CA ARG A 36 -1.53 -38.13 -10.84
C ARG A 36 -1.43 -36.88 -9.95
N ALA A 37 -2.40 -36.68 -9.06
CA ALA A 37 -2.39 -35.55 -8.14
C ALA A 37 -1.25 -35.69 -7.10
N PRO A 38 -0.79 -34.58 -6.50
CA PRO A 38 0.05 -34.61 -5.31
C PRO A 38 -0.50 -35.56 -4.22
N THR A 39 0.40 -36.22 -3.49
CA THR A 39 0.04 -37.28 -2.54
C THR A 39 -0.96 -36.81 -1.48
N ASP A 40 -0.90 -35.54 -1.08
CA ASP A 40 -1.81 -34.95 -0.10
C ASP A 40 -3.25 -34.75 -0.60
N TYR A 41 -3.48 -34.82 -1.91
CA TYR A 41 -4.82 -34.85 -2.50
C TYR A 41 -5.24 -36.25 -2.95
N GLN A 42 -4.28 -37.08 -3.35
CA GLN A 42 -4.53 -38.43 -3.83
C GLN A 42 -4.81 -39.44 -2.71
N ASP A 43 -4.07 -39.37 -1.60
CA ASP A 43 -4.23 -40.24 -0.45
C ASP A 43 -5.39 -39.76 0.44
N PRO A 44 -6.47 -40.55 0.63
CA PRO A 44 -7.64 -40.11 1.40
C PRO A 44 -7.31 -39.72 2.84
N GLN A 45 -6.40 -40.46 3.49
CA GLN A 45 -5.99 -40.20 4.87
C GLN A 45 -5.36 -38.81 4.99
N GLN A 46 -4.34 -38.52 4.17
CA GLN A 46 -3.71 -37.20 4.12
C GLN A 46 -4.64 -36.08 3.68
N PHE A 47 -5.56 -36.37 2.75
CA PHE A 47 -6.57 -35.41 2.31
C PHE A 47 -7.45 -34.98 3.49
N PHE A 48 -8.03 -35.94 4.22
CA PHE A 48 -8.93 -35.65 5.35
C PHE A 48 -8.20 -35.09 6.58
N ASP A 49 -6.93 -35.43 6.79
CA ASP A 49 -6.07 -34.77 7.78
C ASP A 49 -5.99 -33.25 7.54
N ARG A 50 -5.99 -32.83 6.26
CA ARG A 50 -5.93 -31.42 5.83
C ARG A 50 -7.31 -30.79 5.63
N THR A 51 -8.37 -31.59 5.53
CA THR A 51 -9.74 -31.11 5.34
C THR A 51 -10.29 -30.48 6.61
N CYS A 52 -10.82 -29.26 6.49
CA CYS A 52 -11.69 -28.68 7.50
C CYS A 52 -13.12 -29.13 7.23
N PHE A 53 -13.75 -29.84 8.18
CA PHE A 53 -15.16 -30.21 8.12
C PHE A 53 -16.03 -29.01 8.46
N THR A 54 -16.09 -28.08 7.51
CA THR A 54 -16.97 -26.92 7.57
C THR A 54 -18.43 -27.35 7.67
N ARG A 55 -19.27 -26.51 8.25
CA ARG A 55 -20.72 -26.75 8.30
C ARG A 55 -21.26 -27.01 6.90
N ALA A 56 -20.81 -26.24 5.91
CA ALA A 56 -21.21 -26.44 4.52
C ALA A 56 -20.76 -27.80 3.98
N LEU A 57 -19.49 -28.19 4.16
CA LEU A 57 -19.00 -29.50 3.72
C LEU A 57 -19.79 -30.63 4.39
N VAL A 58 -20.05 -30.52 5.70
CA VAL A 58 -20.79 -31.51 6.47
C VAL A 58 -22.24 -31.62 5.99
N GLU A 59 -22.91 -30.49 5.76
CA GLU A 59 -24.27 -30.46 5.22
C GLU A 59 -24.30 -31.08 3.80
N HIS A 60 -23.43 -30.63 2.89
CA HIS A 60 -23.36 -31.13 1.51
C HIS A 60 -23.04 -32.62 1.46
N ALA A 61 -21.96 -33.05 2.12
CA ALA A 61 -21.55 -34.44 2.15
C ALA A 61 -22.61 -35.31 2.84
N GLY A 62 -23.15 -34.87 3.97
CA GLY A 62 -24.21 -35.58 4.69
C GLY A 62 -25.49 -35.75 3.87
N MET A 63 -25.89 -34.78 3.05
CA MET A 63 -27.02 -34.94 2.12
C MET A 63 -26.74 -35.98 1.03
N VAL A 64 -25.54 -35.94 0.43
CA VAL A 64 -25.12 -36.90 -0.60
C VAL A 64 -25.06 -38.32 -0.03
N LEU A 65 -24.40 -38.51 1.12
CA LEU A 65 -24.27 -39.82 1.76
C LEU A 65 -25.64 -40.37 2.19
N ARG A 66 -26.54 -39.54 2.72
CA ARG A 66 -27.91 -39.98 3.05
C ARG A 66 -28.67 -40.46 1.82
N ARG A 67 -28.51 -39.77 0.68
CA ARG A 67 -29.14 -40.19 -0.58
C ARG A 67 -28.55 -41.49 -1.10
N LEU A 68 -27.24 -41.70 -1.00
CA LEU A 68 -26.59 -42.96 -1.38
C LEU A 68 -27.05 -44.14 -0.51
N GLU A 69 -27.36 -43.90 0.76
CA GLU A 69 -27.96 -44.87 1.68
C GLU A 69 -29.45 -45.15 1.38
N GLY A 70 -30.07 -44.40 0.47
CA GLY A 70 -31.50 -44.51 0.14
C GLY A 70 -32.43 -43.70 1.03
N LYS A 71 -31.90 -42.83 1.91
CA LYS A 71 -32.69 -41.88 2.70
C LYS A 71 -33.09 -40.68 1.83
N THR A 72 -34.33 -40.67 1.36
CA THR A 72 -34.87 -39.67 0.43
C THR A 72 -35.52 -38.46 1.12
N GLU A 73 -35.72 -38.52 2.43
CA GLU A 73 -36.30 -37.44 3.23
C GLU A 73 -35.34 -36.24 3.32
N ASN A 74 -35.79 -35.06 2.89
CA ASN A 74 -35.01 -33.81 2.91
C ASN A 74 -33.65 -33.91 2.18
N THR A 75 -33.51 -34.83 1.23
CA THR A 75 -32.33 -34.96 0.36
C THR A 75 -32.72 -34.72 -1.10
N ALA A 76 -31.92 -33.93 -1.81
CA ALA A 76 -32.13 -33.67 -3.24
C ALA A 76 -31.35 -34.71 -4.08
N PRO A 77 -31.95 -35.28 -5.15
CA PRO A 77 -31.26 -36.21 -6.04
C PRO A 77 -30.22 -35.51 -6.94
N VAL A 78 -30.35 -34.19 -7.14
CA VAL A 78 -29.34 -33.36 -7.78
C VAL A 78 -29.07 -32.15 -6.91
N MET A 79 -27.80 -31.81 -6.74
CA MET A 79 -27.35 -30.71 -5.91
C MET A 79 -26.36 -29.84 -6.67
N THR A 80 -26.43 -28.53 -6.44
CA THR A 80 -25.52 -27.55 -7.03
C THR A 80 -24.56 -27.01 -5.99
N LEU A 81 -23.27 -26.99 -6.30
CA LEU A 81 -22.27 -26.27 -5.52
C LEU A 81 -22.11 -24.86 -6.07
N VAL A 82 -22.64 -23.89 -5.34
CA VAL A 82 -22.42 -22.46 -5.59
C VAL A 82 -21.64 -21.91 -4.40
N THR A 83 -20.32 -21.90 -4.48
CA THR A 83 -19.48 -21.37 -3.38
C THR A 83 -19.24 -19.88 -3.58
N GLN A 84 -19.30 -19.11 -2.49
CA GLN A 84 -18.89 -17.69 -2.50
C GLN A 84 -17.37 -17.55 -2.55
N PHE A 85 -16.67 -18.43 -1.83
CA PHE A 85 -15.21 -18.51 -1.82
C PHE A 85 -14.73 -19.44 -2.94
N GLY A 86 -13.78 -18.98 -3.75
CA GLY A 86 -13.07 -19.82 -4.70
C GLY A 86 -12.41 -21.00 -3.97
N GLY A 87 -12.37 -22.18 -4.58
CA GLY A 87 -11.64 -23.35 -4.04
C GLY A 87 -12.42 -24.33 -3.16
N GLY A 88 -13.70 -24.09 -2.84
CA GLY A 88 -14.51 -25.05 -2.07
C GLY A 88 -15.19 -26.15 -2.91
N LYS A 89 -15.51 -25.89 -4.19
CA LYS A 89 -16.31 -26.80 -5.03
C LYS A 89 -15.57 -28.11 -5.31
N THR A 90 -14.41 -28.00 -5.97
CA THR A 90 -13.57 -29.15 -6.31
C THR A 90 -13.09 -29.89 -5.06
N HIS A 91 -12.87 -29.19 -3.93
CA HIS A 91 -12.57 -29.84 -2.65
C HIS A 91 -13.74 -30.70 -2.16
N THR A 92 -14.96 -30.19 -2.15
CA THR A 92 -16.16 -30.96 -1.79
C THR A 92 -16.37 -32.16 -2.73
N LEU A 93 -16.22 -31.97 -4.04
CA LEU A 93 -16.32 -33.07 -5.00
C LEU A 93 -15.24 -34.14 -4.75
N THR A 94 -14.00 -33.72 -4.45
CA THR A 94 -12.90 -34.64 -4.11
C THR A 94 -13.15 -35.38 -2.80
N ALA A 95 -13.69 -34.71 -1.78
CA ALA A 95 -14.10 -35.35 -0.54
C ALA A 95 -15.18 -36.42 -0.78
N LEU A 96 -16.21 -36.09 -1.56
CA LEU A 96 -17.25 -37.04 -1.95
C LEU A 96 -16.69 -38.23 -2.73
N TYR A 97 -15.76 -37.99 -3.66
CA TYR A 97 -15.08 -39.05 -4.41
C TYR A 97 -14.35 -40.02 -3.48
N HIS A 98 -13.54 -39.51 -2.55
CA HIS A 98 -12.81 -40.33 -1.59
C HIS A 98 -13.73 -41.10 -0.64
N LEU A 99 -14.76 -40.46 -0.08
CA LEU A 99 -15.75 -41.09 0.80
C LEU A 99 -16.46 -42.24 0.07
N ALA A 100 -17.06 -41.97 -1.09
CA ALA A 100 -17.85 -42.93 -1.84
C ALA A 100 -17.03 -44.13 -2.34
N LYS A 101 -15.76 -43.90 -2.73
CA LYS A 101 -14.86 -44.94 -3.22
C LYS A 101 -14.34 -45.84 -2.09
N ALA A 102 -14.04 -45.26 -0.92
CA ALA A 102 -13.62 -46.00 0.26
C ALA A 102 -14.78 -46.77 0.91
N GLY A 103 -15.99 -46.20 0.91
CA GLY A 103 -17.15 -46.81 1.57
C GLY A 103 -16.92 -46.93 3.09
N PRO A 104 -17.31 -48.04 3.74
CA PRO A 104 -17.25 -48.17 5.20
C PRO A 104 -15.89 -47.88 5.84
N SER A 105 -14.78 -48.18 5.16
CA SER A 105 -13.44 -47.90 5.68
C SER A 105 -13.13 -46.41 5.81
N ALA A 106 -13.93 -45.53 5.17
CA ALA A 106 -13.78 -44.09 5.30
C ALA A 106 -14.04 -43.58 6.72
N GLY A 107 -14.73 -44.36 7.57
CA GLY A 107 -14.96 -44.00 8.98
C GLY A 107 -13.66 -43.86 9.80
N GLU A 108 -12.56 -44.44 9.34
CA GLU A 108 -11.23 -44.32 9.96
C GLU A 108 -10.56 -42.97 9.64
N TYR A 109 -11.01 -42.28 8.59
CA TYR A 109 -10.40 -41.02 8.19
C TYR A 109 -10.76 -39.89 9.18
N PRO A 110 -9.79 -39.00 9.48
CA PRO A 110 -9.97 -37.91 10.43
C PRO A 110 -11.22 -37.08 10.14
N GLY A 111 -12.06 -36.87 11.16
CA GLY A 111 -13.28 -36.07 11.06
C GLY A 111 -14.48 -36.74 10.40
N VAL A 112 -14.32 -37.86 9.70
CA VAL A 112 -15.44 -38.55 9.02
C VAL A 112 -16.43 -39.13 10.03
N ALA A 113 -15.97 -39.62 11.19
CA ALA A 113 -16.87 -40.08 12.25
C ALA A 113 -17.85 -38.97 12.71
N GLY A 114 -17.37 -37.73 12.87
CA GLY A 114 -18.22 -36.59 13.23
C GLY A 114 -19.17 -36.17 12.11
N LEU A 115 -18.75 -36.31 10.85
CA LEU A 115 -19.65 -36.15 9.69
C LEU A 115 -20.78 -37.18 9.71
N LEU A 116 -20.47 -38.45 9.96
CA LEU A 116 -21.45 -39.54 10.01
C LEU A 116 -22.46 -39.35 11.14
N GLU A 117 -21.98 -38.96 12.33
CA GLU A 117 -22.84 -38.64 13.48
C GLU A 117 -23.84 -37.53 13.13
N GLN A 118 -23.35 -36.41 12.57
CA GLN A 118 -24.22 -35.29 12.16
C GLN A 118 -25.17 -35.66 11.01
N ALA A 119 -24.75 -36.54 10.10
CA ALA A 119 -25.58 -37.05 9.02
C ALA A 119 -26.59 -38.12 9.48
N GLY A 120 -26.47 -38.64 10.71
CA GLY A 120 -27.28 -39.74 11.22
C GLY A 120 -27.09 -41.03 10.41
N LEU A 121 -25.83 -41.33 10.04
CA LEU A 121 -25.46 -42.50 9.27
C LEU A 121 -24.51 -43.42 10.07
N PRO A 122 -24.69 -44.75 10.01
CA PRO A 122 -23.82 -45.68 10.72
C PRO A 122 -22.45 -45.82 10.06
N GLU A 123 -22.40 -45.73 8.73
CA GLU A 123 -21.19 -45.84 7.92
C GLU A 123 -21.34 -45.05 6.61
N VAL A 124 -20.23 -44.89 5.89
CA VAL A 124 -20.23 -44.26 4.56
C VAL A 124 -20.66 -45.30 3.52
N PRO A 125 -21.74 -45.07 2.74
CA PRO A 125 -22.18 -46.00 1.71
C PRO A 125 -21.14 -46.11 0.59
N LYS A 126 -20.81 -47.34 0.21
CA LYS A 126 -19.95 -47.58 -0.96
C LYS A 126 -20.76 -47.34 -2.23
N ALA A 127 -20.21 -46.55 -3.15
CA ALA A 127 -20.92 -46.19 -4.39
C ALA A 127 -20.02 -46.29 -5.64
N ARG A 128 -20.67 -46.45 -6.80
CA ARG A 128 -20.03 -46.26 -8.11
C ARG A 128 -20.00 -44.77 -8.41
N VAL A 129 -18.80 -44.26 -8.68
CA VAL A 129 -18.58 -42.82 -8.88
C VAL A 129 -18.20 -42.57 -10.32
N ALA A 130 -18.95 -41.71 -11.00
CA ALA A 130 -18.56 -41.13 -12.28
C ALA A 130 -18.17 -39.67 -12.08
N VAL A 131 -17.06 -39.27 -12.71
CA VAL A 131 -16.50 -37.93 -12.63
C VAL A 131 -16.35 -37.36 -14.02
N PHE A 132 -16.84 -36.14 -14.19
CA PHE A 132 -16.68 -35.33 -15.39
C PHE A 132 -16.11 -33.97 -14.99
N VAL A 133 -14.98 -33.57 -15.58
CA VAL A 133 -14.32 -32.29 -15.30
C VAL A 133 -14.23 -31.51 -16.59
N GLY A 134 -15.04 -30.45 -16.72
CA GLY A 134 -15.25 -29.78 -18.00
C GLY A 134 -14.02 -29.12 -18.62
N ASN A 135 -13.05 -28.70 -17.81
CA ASN A 135 -11.78 -28.12 -18.27
C ASN A 135 -10.78 -29.13 -18.82
N ALA A 136 -10.91 -30.41 -18.43
CA ALA A 136 -9.93 -31.45 -18.72
C ALA A 136 -10.50 -32.55 -19.63
N TRP A 137 -11.77 -32.45 -19.99
CA TRP A 137 -12.47 -33.44 -20.79
C TRP A 137 -12.44 -33.06 -22.27
N ASP A 138 -12.02 -34.01 -23.10
CA ASP A 138 -12.10 -33.93 -24.56
C ASP A 138 -12.74 -35.21 -25.11
N PRO A 139 -13.47 -35.15 -26.23
CA PRO A 139 -13.94 -36.33 -26.94
C PRO A 139 -12.77 -37.24 -27.33
N GLN A 140 -12.84 -38.52 -26.96
CA GLN A 140 -11.86 -39.54 -27.35
C GLN A 140 -12.56 -40.83 -27.76
N GLU A 141 -11.83 -41.77 -28.37
CA GLU A 141 -12.40 -43.07 -28.74
C GLU A 141 -12.96 -43.79 -27.50
N GLY A 142 -14.22 -44.16 -27.57
CA GLY A 142 -14.98 -44.66 -26.44
C GLY A 142 -15.58 -43.55 -25.57
N SER A 143 -15.00 -42.37 -25.40
CA SER A 143 -15.60 -41.27 -24.64
C SER A 143 -15.98 -40.12 -25.57
N GLU A 144 -16.72 -40.43 -26.64
CA GLU A 144 -17.06 -39.46 -27.69
C GLU A 144 -17.98 -38.34 -27.17
N THR A 145 -18.80 -38.66 -26.15
CA THR A 145 -19.71 -37.72 -25.51
C THR A 145 -19.67 -37.87 -23.99
N PRO A 146 -19.99 -36.81 -23.23
CA PRO A 146 -19.93 -36.85 -21.77
C PRO A 146 -20.78 -37.97 -21.14
N TRP A 147 -21.94 -38.27 -21.73
CA TRP A 147 -22.81 -39.33 -21.22
C TRP A 147 -22.30 -40.74 -21.51
N ILE A 148 -21.59 -40.95 -22.62
CA ILE A 148 -20.91 -42.23 -22.87
C ILE A 148 -19.80 -42.45 -21.84
N ASP A 149 -18.99 -41.42 -21.59
CA ASP A 149 -17.92 -41.48 -20.60
C ASP A 149 -18.47 -41.80 -19.19
N ILE A 150 -19.49 -41.05 -18.75
CA ILE A 150 -20.17 -41.31 -17.47
C ILE A 150 -20.72 -42.74 -17.40
N ALA A 151 -21.39 -43.23 -18.45
CA ALA A 151 -21.93 -44.59 -18.44
C ALA A 151 -20.84 -45.66 -18.36
N ARG A 152 -19.69 -45.44 -19.00
CA ARG A 152 -18.53 -46.33 -18.87
C ARG A 152 -17.98 -46.31 -17.45
N GLN A 153 -17.84 -45.15 -16.83
CA GLN A 153 -17.30 -45.06 -15.48
C GLN A 153 -18.22 -45.76 -14.45
N LEU A 154 -19.54 -45.72 -14.64
CA LEU A 154 -20.50 -46.36 -13.75
C LEU A 154 -20.60 -47.88 -13.96
N ALA A 155 -20.72 -48.33 -15.20
CA ALA A 155 -21.11 -49.71 -15.53
C ALA A 155 -20.33 -50.33 -16.70
N GLY A 156 -19.22 -49.73 -17.12
CA GLY A 156 -18.36 -50.26 -18.18
C GLY A 156 -19.06 -50.38 -19.54
N ALA A 157 -18.73 -51.43 -20.30
CA ALA A 157 -19.34 -51.71 -21.60
C ALA A 157 -20.88 -51.92 -21.54
N PRO A 158 -21.45 -52.62 -20.54
CA PRO A 158 -22.90 -52.69 -20.34
C PRO A 158 -23.57 -51.31 -20.25
N GLY A 159 -23.01 -50.40 -19.46
CA GLY A 159 -23.52 -49.02 -19.34
C GLY A 159 -23.58 -48.31 -20.69
N VAL A 160 -22.50 -48.38 -21.47
CA VAL A 160 -22.45 -47.77 -22.81
C VAL A 160 -23.49 -48.38 -23.74
N ALA A 161 -23.71 -49.71 -23.68
CA ALA A 161 -24.70 -50.39 -24.50
C ALA A 161 -26.14 -49.92 -24.22
N PHE A 162 -26.48 -49.62 -22.95
CA PHE A 162 -27.82 -49.16 -22.56
C PHE A 162 -28.20 -47.77 -23.08
N LEU A 163 -27.20 -46.93 -23.41
CA LEU A 163 -27.42 -45.63 -24.05
C LEU A 163 -27.94 -45.74 -25.48
N GLY A 164 -27.68 -46.87 -26.14
CA GLY A 164 -28.09 -47.14 -27.52
C GLY A 164 -27.11 -46.61 -28.58
N LYS A 165 -27.30 -47.06 -29.84
CA LYS A 165 -26.36 -46.82 -30.96
C LYS A 165 -26.21 -45.35 -31.36
N ALA A 166 -27.21 -44.51 -31.06
CA ALA A 166 -27.21 -43.08 -31.38
C ALA A 166 -26.50 -42.22 -30.31
N ALA A 167 -25.98 -42.82 -29.24
CA ALA A 167 -25.35 -42.10 -28.13
C ALA A 167 -24.12 -41.27 -28.56
N ALA A 168 -23.49 -41.58 -29.69
CA ALA A 168 -22.36 -40.79 -30.21
C ALA A 168 -22.77 -39.38 -30.68
N SER A 169 -24.06 -39.16 -30.98
CA SER A 169 -24.56 -37.89 -31.52
C SER A 169 -25.73 -37.30 -30.74
N THR A 170 -26.46 -38.13 -30.00
CA THR A 170 -27.74 -37.77 -29.39
C THR A 170 -27.73 -38.08 -27.89
N PRO A 171 -28.10 -37.11 -27.03
CA PRO A 171 -28.13 -37.33 -25.59
C PRO A 171 -29.18 -38.40 -25.23
N PRO A 172 -28.89 -39.27 -24.25
CA PRO A 172 -29.78 -40.36 -23.85
C PRO A 172 -31.03 -39.81 -23.16
N GLY A 173 -32.16 -40.50 -23.33
CA GLY A 173 -33.37 -40.23 -22.57
C GLY A 173 -33.30 -40.75 -21.13
N THR A 174 -34.27 -40.35 -20.31
CA THR A 174 -34.37 -40.70 -18.89
C THR A 174 -34.36 -42.22 -18.65
N GLU A 175 -35.08 -43.01 -19.45
CA GLU A 175 -35.13 -44.48 -19.30
C GLU A 175 -33.78 -45.15 -19.60
N ALA A 176 -33.05 -44.65 -20.59
CA ALA A 176 -31.72 -45.16 -20.91
C ALA A 176 -30.75 -44.89 -19.75
N LEU A 177 -30.80 -43.69 -19.16
CA LEU A 177 -30.02 -43.34 -17.97
C LEU A 177 -30.40 -44.18 -16.74
N GLY A 178 -31.69 -44.44 -16.53
CA GLY A 178 -32.16 -45.34 -15.47
C GLY A 178 -31.53 -46.74 -15.60
N ARG A 179 -31.55 -47.33 -16.80
CA ARG A 179 -30.90 -48.63 -17.06
C ARG A 179 -29.39 -48.60 -16.83
N VAL A 180 -28.71 -47.49 -17.13
CA VAL A 180 -27.28 -47.32 -16.82
C VAL A 180 -27.04 -47.32 -15.31
N PHE A 181 -27.89 -46.65 -14.53
CA PHE A 181 -27.77 -46.61 -13.07
C PHE A 181 -28.05 -47.99 -12.45
N ASP A 182 -29.07 -48.71 -12.94
CA ASP A 182 -29.36 -50.07 -12.50
C ASP A 182 -28.20 -51.03 -12.80
N ALA A 183 -27.58 -50.88 -13.98
CA ALA A 183 -26.42 -51.67 -14.40
C ALA A 183 -25.15 -51.42 -13.57
N ALA A 184 -25.11 -50.36 -12.75
CA ALA A 184 -24.00 -50.12 -11.83
C ALA A 184 -24.01 -51.09 -10.62
N GLU A 185 -25.15 -51.75 -10.36
CA GLU A 185 -25.37 -52.72 -9.28
C GLU A 185 -24.96 -52.21 -7.88
N SER A 186 -25.02 -50.89 -7.68
CA SER A 186 -24.52 -50.18 -6.51
C SER A 186 -25.13 -48.78 -6.47
N PRO A 187 -25.18 -48.09 -5.31
CA PRO A 187 -25.51 -46.66 -5.28
C PRO A 187 -24.63 -45.87 -6.28
N VAL A 188 -25.21 -44.85 -6.90
CA VAL A 188 -24.56 -44.08 -7.97
C VAL A 188 -24.32 -42.64 -7.53
N LEU A 189 -23.07 -42.19 -7.67
CA LEU A 189 -22.64 -40.81 -7.47
C LEU A 189 -22.11 -40.25 -8.79
N VAL A 190 -22.67 -39.15 -9.27
CA VAL A 190 -22.16 -38.43 -10.45
C VAL A 190 -21.63 -37.07 -10.01
N LEU A 191 -20.35 -36.80 -10.28
CA LEU A 191 -19.67 -35.55 -9.95
C LEU A 191 -19.35 -34.79 -11.23
N LEU A 192 -19.96 -33.62 -11.42
CA LEU A 192 -19.76 -32.76 -12.58
C LEU A 192 -19.03 -31.47 -12.13
N ASP A 193 -17.74 -31.35 -12.44
CA ASP A 193 -16.93 -30.17 -12.15
C ASP A 193 -16.76 -29.28 -13.41
N GLU A 194 -16.65 -27.97 -13.21
CA GLU A 194 -16.39 -26.96 -14.25
C GLU A 194 -17.28 -27.08 -15.51
N VAL A 195 -18.58 -27.32 -15.33
CA VAL A 195 -19.54 -27.54 -16.42
C VAL A 195 -19.63 -26.39 -17.41
N LEU A 196 -19.57 -25.13 -16.94
CA LEU A 196 -19.62 -23.98 -17.84
C LEU A 196 -18.40 -23.90 -18.76
N ASN A 197 -17.22 -24.25 -18.26
CA ASN A 197 -16.03 -24.19 -19.08
C ASN A 197 -16.08 -25.23 -20.21
N PHE A 198 -16.65 -26.41 -19.95
CA PHE A 198 -16.94 -27.38 -21.01
C PHE A 198 -17.83 -26.79 -22.10
N LEU A 199 -18.92 -26.12 -21.73
CA LEU A 199 -19.83 -25.49 -22.69
C LEU A 199 -19.14 -24.39 -23.52
N ASN A 200 -18.20 -23.67 -22.93
CA ASN A 200 -17.45 -22.63 -23.63
C ASN A 200 -16.41 -23.23 -24.59
N SER A 201 -15.67 -24.27 -24.17
CA SER A 201 -14.67 -24.97 -24.98
C SER A 201 -15.29 -25.84 -26.10
N HIS A 202 -16.46 -26.42 -25.85
CA HIS A 202 -17.15 -27.35 -26.75
C HIS A 202 -18.55 -26.84 -27.14
N ARG A 203 -18.62 -25.65 -27.75
CA ARG A 203 -19.90 -24.97 -28.06
C ARG A 203 -20.87 -25.80 -28.92
N ASN A 204 -20.34 -26.65 -29.80
CA ASN A 204 -21.14 -27.57 -30.62
C ASN A 204 -21.87 -28.63 -29.80
N LEU A 205 -21.36 -28.98 -28.61
CA LEU A 205 -21.97 -29.92 -27.68
C LEU A 205 -22.85 -29.22 -26.63
N ALA A 206 -22.99 -27.89 -26.67
CA ALA A 206 -23.67 -27.16 -25.60
C ALA A 206 -25.16 -27.52 -25.48
N GLU A 207 -25.90 -27.50 -26.59
CA GLU A 207 -27.33 -27.91 -26.61
C GLU A 207 -27.52 -29.41 -26.30
N PRO A 208 -26.78 -30.35 -26.92
CA PRO A 208 -26.84 -31.77 -26.54
C PRO A 208 -26.52 -32.01 -25.05
N PHE A 209 -25.50 -31.35 -24.50
CA PHE A 209 -25.11 -31.51 -23.12
C PHE A 209 -26.14 -30.92 -22.15
N TYR A 210 -26.74 -29.79 -22.49
CA TYR A 210 -27.84 -29.22 -21.73
C TYR A 210 -29.06 -30.15 -21.68
N ALA A 211 -29.43 -30.74 -22.82
CA ALA A 211 -30.48 -31.76 -22.87
C ALA A 211 -30.12 -33.01 -22.04
N PHE A 212 -28.85 -33.44 -22.06
CA PHE A 212 -28.36 -34.49 -21.19
C PHE A 212 -28.48 -34.12 -19.70
N LEU A 213 -28.07 -32.91 -19.27
CA LEU A 213 -28.22 -32.47 -17.87
C LEU A 213 -29.69 -32.47 -17.43
N GLN A 214 -30.60 -32.08 -18.31
CA GLN A 214 -32.04 -32.15 -18.05
C GLN A 214 -32.49 -33.60 -17.84
N ASN A 215 -32.12 -34.51 -18.75
CA ASN A 215 -32.48 -35.92 -18.66
C ASN A 215 -31.83 -36.60 -17.43
N LEU A 216 -30.59 -36.27 -17.12
CA LEU A 216 -29.86 -36.71 -15.92
C LEU A 216 -30.60 -36.30 -14.64
N THR A 217 -31.04 -35.04 -14.58
CA THR A 217 -31.76 -34.52 -13.40
C THR A 217 -33.07 -35.25 -13.17
N VAL A 218 -33.81 -35.53 -14.25
CA VAL A 218 -35.07 -36.29 -14.17
C VAL A 218 -34.78 -37.76 -13.80
N ALA A 219 -33.76 -38.38 -14.40
CA ALA A 219 -33.42 -39.78 -14.14
C ALA A 219 -32.99 -39.99 -12.69
N MET A 220 -32.14 -39.10 -12.15
CA MET A 220 -31.71 -39.15 -10.73
C MET A 220 -32.88 -39.02 -9.76
N THR A 221 -33.94 -38.30 -10.13
CA THR A 221 -35.14 -38.20 -9.29
C THR A 221 -35.86 -39.54 -9.13
N GLY A 222 -35.84 -40.37 -10.19
CA GLY A 222 -36.40 -41.73 -10.18
C GLY A 222 -35.50 -42.78 -9.53
N THR A 223 -34.27 -42.43 -9.16
CA THR A 223 -33.31 -43.37 -8.54
C THR A 223 -33.22 -43.14 -7.03
N GLU A 224 -33.62 -44.13 -6.24
CA GLU A 224 -33.62 -44.03 -4.77
C GLU A 224 -32.21 -43.86 -4.19
N ARG A 225 -31.25 -44.63 -4.72
CA ARG A 225 -29.83 -44.64 -4.29
C ARG A 225 -28.91 -43.97 -5.32
N GLY A 226 -29.34 -42.83 -5.86
CA GLY A 226 -28.65 -42.06 -6.88
C GLY A 226 -28.57 -40.58 -6.54
N VAL A 227 -27.41 -39.96 -6.77
CA VAL A 227 -27.21 -38.53 -6.56
C VAL A 227 -26.19 -37.92 -7.53
N ALA A 228 -26.47 -36.72 -8.01
CA ALA A 228 -25.54 -35.93 -8.82
C ALA A 228 -25.16 -34.61 -8.14
N MET A 229 -23.86 -34.29 -8.14
CA MET A 229 -23.31 -33.03 -7.65
C MET A 229 -22.74 -32.22 -8.82
N ILE A 230 -23.24 -31.00 -9.02
CA ILE A 230 -22.85 -30.14 -10.15
C ILE A 230 -22.21 -28.86 -9.62
N SER A 231 -20.99 -28.57 -10.05
CA SER A 231 -20.33 -27.29 -9.74
C SER A 231 -20.75 -26.22 -10.75
N LEU A 232 -21.06 -25.01 -10.25
CA LEU A 232 -21.25 -23.82 -11.08
C LEU A 232 -20.46 -22.63 -10.50
N PRO A 233 -19.87 -21.75 -11.32
CA PRO A 233 -19.27 -20.51 -10.83
C PRO A 233 -20.35 -19.51 -10.39
N ARG A 234 -20.00 -18.60 -9.49
CA ARG A 234 -20.85 -17.46 -9.08
C ARG A 234 -20.31 -16.11 -9.58
N SER A 235 -19.02 -16.03 -9.93
CA SER A 235 -18.33 -14.76 -10.21
C SER A 235 -18.81 -14.14 -11.51
N GLN A 236 -19.26 -12.88 -11.43
CA GLN A 236 -19.76 -12.07 -12.56
C GLN A 236 -18.64 -11.34 -13.32
N VAL A 237 -17.40 -11.35 -12.81
CA VAL A 237 -16.36 -10.40 -13.26
C VAL A 237 -15.60 -10.89 -14.50
N GLU A 238 -15.62 -12.19 -14.80
CA GLU A 238 -14.91 -12.79 -15.94
C GLU A 238 -15.83 -13.51 -16.94
N MET A 239 -17.15 -13.42 -16.75
CA MET A 239 -18.12 -14.14 -17.58
C MET A 239 -18.47 -13.33 -18.83
N THR A 240 -18.47 -14.00 -19.98
CA THR A 240 -19.04 -13.43 -21.21
C THR A 240 -20.57 -13.49 -21.18
N ASP A 241 -21.24 -12.73 -22.05
CA ASP A 241 -22.71 -12.82 -22.21
C ASP A 241 -23.19 -14.24 -22.53
N TRP A 242 -22.34 -15.02 -23.22
CA TRP A 242 -22.57 -16.44 -23.49
C TRP A 242 -22.58 -17.26 -22.21
N ASP A 243 -21.57 -17.07 -21.35
CA ASP A 243 -21.46 -17.78 -20.07
C ASP A 243 -22.64 -17.46 -19.16
N HIS A 244 -23.07 -16.18 -19.13
CA HIS A 244 -24.25 -15.76 -18.39
C HIS A 244 -25.52 -16.48 -18.87
N THR A 245 -25.74 -16.49 -20.17
CA THR A 245 -26.91 -17.15 -20.78
C THR A 245 -26.96 -18.63 -20.43
N TRP A 246 -25.83 -19.33 -20.54
CA TRP A 246 -25.76 -20.76 -20.24
C TRP A 246 -25.84 -21.07 -18.75
N GLN A 247 -25.21 -20.25 -17.91
CA GLN A 247 -25.37 -20.37 -16.46
C GLN A 247 -26.83 -20.25 -16.05
N GLU A 248 -27.56 -19.26 -16.55
CA GLU A 248 -28.98 -19.11 -16.25
C GLU A 248 -29.78 -20.33 -16.70
N ARG A 249 -29.51 -20.84 -17.90
CA ARG A 249 -30.18 -22.04 -18.42
C ARG A 249 -29.94 -23.25 -17.53
N ILE A 250 -28.68 -23.56 -17.21
CA ILE A 250 -28.35 -24.70 -16.36
C ILE A 250 -28.93 -24.52 -14.96
N THR A 251 -28.80 -23.32 -14.40
CA THR A 251 -29.34 -22.99 -13.08
C THR A 251 -30.86 -23.22 -13.04
N LYS A 252 -31.62 -22.87 -14.08
CA LYS A 252 -33.06 -23.13 -14.16
C LYS A 252 -33.39 -24.63 -14.17
N VAL A 253 -32.61 -25.45 -14.88
CA VAL A 253 -32.79 -26.91 -14.92
C VAL A 253 -32.52 -27.52 -13.55
N VAL A 254 -31.40 -27.15 -12.92
CA VAL A 254 -30.95 -27.74 -11.66
C VAL A 254 -31.79 -27.25 -10.47
N LYS A 255 -32.14 -25.95 -10.41
CA LYS A 255 -32.95 -25.38 -9.30
C LYS A 255 -34.36 -25.95 -9.19
N ARG A 256 -34.91 -26.53 -10.26
CA ARG A 256 -36.22 -27.18 -10.20
C ARG A 256 -36.22 -28.39 -9.25
N VAL A 257 -35.05 -28.95 -8.94
CA VAL A 257 -34.89 -30.22 -8.19
C VAL A 257 -33.87 -30.11 -7.04
N ALA A 258 -33.20 -28.96 -6.87
CA ALA A 258 -32.05 -28.79 -5.96
C ALA A 258 -32.29 -27.76 -4.83
N LYS A 259 -31.49 -27.87 -3.77
CA LYS A 259 -31.40 -26.88 -2.67
C LYS A 259 -30.11 -26.07 -2.83
N ASP A 260 -30.22 -24.74 -2.90
CA ASP A 260 -29.06 -23.85 -2.81
C ASP A 260 -28.54 -23.86 -1.36
N LEU A 261 -27.28 -24.21 -1.17
CA LEU A 261 -26.62 -24.25 0.14
C LEU A 261 -25.38 -23.37 0.03
N ILE A 262 -25.35 -22.32 0.85
CA ILE A 262 -24.32 -21.28 0.81
C ILE A 262 -23.41 -21.46 2.02
N ALA A 263 -22.11 -21.65 1.78
CA ALA A 263 -21.09 -21.65 2.82
C ALA A 263 -20.76 -20.21 3.25
N ASN A 264 -21.18 -19.81 4.46
CA ASN A 264 -21.00 -18.45 4.99
C ASN A 264 -20.52 -18.49 6.45
N ASP A 265 -19.30 -18.96 6.74
CA ASP A 265 -18.74 -18.78 8.07
C ASP A 265 -17.28 -18.30 8.04
N GLU A 266 -17.01 -17.20 8.76
CA GLU A 266 -15.68 -16.60 8.92
C GLU A 266 -14.76 -17.47 9.79
N ALA A 267 -15.33 -18.20 10.76
CA ALA A 267 -14.56 -19.10 11.64
C ALA A 267 -13.93 -20.27 10.86
N GLU A 268 -14.58 -20.70 9.78
CA GLU A 268 -14.12 -21.80 8.93
C GLU A 268 -12.84 -21.46 8.18
N ILE A 269 -12.66 -20.19 7.77
CA ILE A 269 -11.45 -19.76 7.05
C ILE A 269 -10.22 -19.86 7.96
N GLY A 270 -10.35 -19.44 9.22
CA GLY A 270 -9.27 -19.58 10.19
C GLY A 270 -8.82 -21.03 10.36
N GLU A 271 -9.76 -21.96 10.45
CA GLU A 271 -9.43 -23.38 10.57
C GLU A 271 -8.83 -23.97 9.28
N VAL A 272 -9.33 -23.58 8.10
CA VAL A 272 -8.76 -23.98 6.81
C VAL A 272 -7.31 -23.51 6.68
N VAL A 273 -7.05 -22.22 6.91
CA VAL A 273 -5.70 -21.64 6.87
C VAL A 273 -4.80 -22.35 7.87
N ARG A 274 -5.27 -22.60 9.10
CA ARG A 274 -4.52 -23.29 10.15
C ARG A 274 -4.07 -24.69 9.71
N ARG A 275 -4.98 -25.53 9.22
CA ARG A 275 -4.67 -26.91 8.80
C ARG A 275 -3.72 -26.95 7.58
N ARG A 276 -3.81 -25.94 6.71
CA ARG A 276 -2.99 -25.83 5.50
C ARG A 276 -1.58 -25.31 5.78
N LEU A 277 -1.39 -24.44 6.76
CA LEU A 277 -0.09 -23.83 7.02
C LEU A 277 0.72 -24.53 8.12
N PHE A 278 0.04 -25.13 9.10
CA PHE A 278 0.69 -25.71 10.27
C PHE A 278 0.48 -27.22 10.34
N GLU A 279 1.54 -27.92 10.74
CA GLU A 279 1.54 -29.35 11.04
C GLU A 279 1.07 -29.59 12.47
N ALA A 280 1.55 -28.78 13.42
CA ALA A 280 1.20 -28.85 14.82
C ALA A 280 1.10 -27.45 15.44
N LEU A 281 0.18 -27.27 16.37
CA LEU A 281 -0.06 -25.99 17.07
C LEU A 281 0.60 -25.93 18.45
N GLY A 282 1.36 -26.96 18.82
CA GLY A 282 1.91 -27.14 20.15
C GLY A 282 0.86 -27.50 21.19
N SER A 283 1.13 -27.17 22.46
CA SER A 283 0.29 -27.55 23.60
C SER A 283 -1.05 -26.83 23.60
N GLU A 284 -2.15 -27.59 23.79
CA GLU A 284 -3.49 -27.02 23.98
C GLU A 284 -3.54 -26.03 25.16
N ARG A 285 -2.78 -26.31 26.22
CA ARG A 285 -2.66 -25.41 27.38
C ARG A 285 -2.07 -24.06 26.97
N VAL A 286 -1.05 -24.04 26.13
CA VAL A 286 -0.42 -22.81 25.64
C VAL A 286 -1.42 -22.03 24.78
N ARG A 287 -2.08 -22.70 23.83
CA ARG A 287 -3.13 -22.09 22.98
C ARG A 287 -4.23 -21.45 23.81
N LYS A 288 -4.84 -22.19 24.75
CA LYS A 288 -5.90 -21.68 25.63
C LYS A 288 -5.44 -20.50 26.49
N ASN A 289 -4.21 -20.53 27.00
CA ASN A 289 -3.67 -19.43 27.80
C ASN A 289 -3.47 -18.16 26.98
N VAL A 290 -2.92 -18.26 25.76
CA VAL A 290 -2.75 -17.12 24.84
C VAL A 290 -4.12 -16.56 24.46
N SER A 291 -5.04 -17.42 24.02
CA SER A 291 -6.38 -16.99 23.62
C SER A 291 -7.14 -16.29 24.75
N ARG A 292 -7.07 -16.84 25.97
CA ARG A 292 -7.68 -16.21 27.15
C ARG A 292 -7.10 -14.83 27.44
N ALA A 293 -5.77 -14.68 27.41
CA ALA A 293 -5.11 -13.41 27.71
C ALA A 293 -5.49 -12.31 26.69
N HIS A 294 -5.54 -12.64 25.40
CA HIS A 294 -5.98 -11.69 24.37
C HIS A 294 -7.48 -11.39 24.44
N ALA A 295 -8.32 -12.41 24.68
CA ALA A 295 -9.76 -12.21 24.86
C ALA A 295 -10.08 -11.30 26.05
N GLU A 296 -9.36 -11.45 27.16
CA GLU A 296 -9.49 -10.60 28.34
C GLU A 296 -9.07 -9.15 28.04
N TRP A 297 -7.92 -8.96 27.38
CA TRP A 297 -7.47 -7.63 26.93
C TRP A 297 -8.53 -6.93 26.05
N CYS A 298 -9.13 -7.66 25.10
CA CYS A 298 -10.19 -7.14 24.24
C CYS A 298 -11.47 -6.82 25.03
N PHE A 299 -11.89 -7.69 25.94
CA PHE A 299 -13.10 -7.51 26.73
C PHE A 299 -13.03 -6.26 27.62
N GLU A 300 -11.88 -6.04 28.27
CA GLU A 300 -11.63 -4.85 29.10
C GLU A 300 -11.71 -3.55 28.30
N ARG A 301 -11.28 -3.58 27.03
CA ARG A 301 -11.18 -2.42 26.14
C ARG A 301 -12.31 -2.32 25.12
N ARG A 302 -13.37 -3.12 25.26
CA ARG A 302 -14.44 -3.29 24.27
C ARG A 302 -15.05 -2.00 23.72
N ALA A 303 -15.15 -0.95 24.54
CA ALA A 303 -15.68 0.36 24.14
C ALA A 303 -14.80 1.12 23.13
N GLN A 304 -13.52 0.75 23.00
CA GLN A 304 -12.54 1.40 22.11
C GLN A 304 -12.20 0.56 20.87
N LEU A 305 -12.79 -0.63 20.76
CA LEU A 305 -12.56 -1.62 19.72
C LEU A 305 -13.81 -1.78 18.84
N PRO A 306 -13.73 -2.42 17.66
CA PRO A 306 -14.87 -2.49 16.76
C PRO A 306 -16.01 -3.31 17.38
N PRO A 307 -17.26 -2.81 17.33
CA PRO A 307 -18.40 -3.47 17.96
C PRO A 307 -18.64 -4.89 17.44
N GLU A 308 -18.37 -5.20 16.17
CA GLU A 308 -18.60 -6.56 15.64
C GLU A 308 -17.75 -7.64 16.33
N TRP A 309 -16.62 -7.24 16.94
CA TRP A 309 -15.76 -8.14 17.69
C TRP A 309 -16.15 -8.26 19.15
N THR A 310 -16.64 -7.16 19.73
CA THR A 310 -16.76 -7.01 21.18
C THR A 310 -18.19 -6.82 21.69
N ALA A 311 -19.17 -6.70 20.78
CA ALA A 311 -20.57 -6.56 21.12
C ALA A 311 -21.04 -7.80 21.87
N VAL A 312 -21.47 -7.54 23.10
CA VAL A 312 -22.16 -8.51 23.93
C VAL A 312 -23.64 -8.25 23.73
N ASP A 313 -24.37 -9.22 23.20
CA ASP A 313 -25.82 -9.17 23.14
C ASP A 313 -26.35 -8.85 24.55
N THR A 314 -27.32 -7.95 24.71
CA THR A 314 -27.76 -7.46 26.04
C THR A 314 -28.32 -8.58 26.93
N ALA A 315 -28.68 -9.73 26.33
CA ALA A 315 -29.08 -10.96 27.00
C ALA A 315 -27.91 -11.88 27.44
N THR A 316 -26.66 -11.59 27.06
CA THR A 316 -25.48 -12.43 27.28
C THR A 316 -24.69 -11.98 28.50
N THR A 317 -24.49 -12.87 29.47
CA THR A 317 -23.65 -12.58 30.66
C THR A 317 -22.20 -12.24 30.28
N GLU A 318 -21.50 -11.43 31.08
CA GLU A 318 -20.09 -11.10 30.82
C GLU A 318 -19.18 -12.34 30.67
N LYS A 319 -19.50 -13.42 31.41
CA LYS A 319 -18.76 -14.68 31.32
C LYS A 319 -18.85 -15.27 29.91
N LYS A 320 -20.07 -15.38 29.37
CA LYS A 320 -20.32 -15.88 28.00
C LYS A 320 -19.67 -15.01 26.93
N ALA A 321 -19.61 -13.69 27.15
CA ALA A 321 -18.91 -12.79 26.23
C ALA A 321 -17.40 -13.04 26.17
N ARG A 322 -16.76 -13.22 27.33
CA ARG A 322 -15.34 -13.58 27.42
C ARG A 322 -15.07 -14.95 26.79
N GLU A 323 -15.92 -15.93 27.06
CA GLU A 323 -15.84 -17.27 26.45
C GLU A 323 -15.93 -17.20 24.92
N ARG A 324 -16.88 -16.45 24.38
CA ARG A 324 -17.01 -16.26 22.92
C ARG A 324 -15.80 -15.57 22.28
N LEU A 325 -15.23 -14.57 22.95
CA LEU A 325 -13.97 -13.93 22.48
C LEU A 325 -12.82 -14.93 22.51
N GLN A 326 -12.69 -15.71 23.59
CA GLN A 326 -11.67 -16.74 23.71
C GLN A 326 -11.78 -17.79 22.61
N GLU A 327 -12.99 -18.29 22.34
CA GLU A 327 -13.27 -19.24 21.25
C GLU A 327 -12.83 -18.70 19.88
N ARG A 328 -13.06 -17.41 19.60
CA ARG A 328 -12.60 -16.76 18.36
C ARG A 328 -11.08 -16.76 18.24
N PHE A 329 -10.37 -16.42 19.31
CA PHE A 329 -8.91 -16.47 19.33
C PHE A 329 -8.38 -17.91 19.23
N GLU A 330 -9.02 -18.87 19.90
CA GLU A 330 -8.67 -20.29 19.76
C GLU A 330 -8.83 -20.76 18.32
N ALA A 331 -9.94 -20.46 17.65
CA ALA A 331 -10.20 -20.85 16.27
C ALA A 331 -9.15 -20.31 15.28
N CYS A 332 -8.66 -19.09 15.49
CA CYS A 332 -7.69 -18.43 14.62
C CYS A 332 -6.22 -18.75 14.96
N TYR A 333 -5.92 -19.29 16.15
CA TYR A 333 -4.55 -19.53 16.60
C TYR A 333 -3.75 -20.35 15.57
N PRO A 334 -2.53 -19.92 15.19
CA PRO A 334 -1.71 -18.88 15.83
C PRO A 334 -1.87 -17.46 15.25
N PHE A 335 -2.90 -17.18 14.46
CA PHE A 335 -3.17 -15.83 13.98
C PHE A 335 -4.02 -15.02 14.97
N HIS A 336 -3.81 -13.71 14.98
CA HIS A 336 -4.78 -12.78 15.54
C HIS A 336 -6.03 -12.73 14.64
N PRO A 337 -7.28 -12.74 15.16
CA PRO A 337 -8.49 -12.75 14.33
C PRO A 337 -8.54 -11.62 13.28
N ALA A 338 -8.07 -10.43 13.63
CA ALA A 338 -7.94 -9.29 12.70
C ALA A 338 -7.05 -9.60 11.47
N THR A 339 -5.99 -10.41 11.63
CA THR A 339 -5.08 -10.77 10.54
C THR A 339 -5.81 -11.54 9.44
N LEU A 340 -6.83 -12.32 9.80
CA LEU A 340 -7.60 -13.11 8.84
C LEU A 340 -8.85 -12.37 8.36
N SER A 341 -9.53 -11.64 9.24
CA SER A 341 -10.81 -11.01 8.90
C SER A 341 -10.69 -9.83 7.94
N VAL A 342 -9.54 -9.13 7.90
CA VAL A 342 -9.31 -8.01 6.96
C VAL A 342 -9.54 -8.42 5.50
N PHE A 343 -9.18 -9.67 5.19
CA PHE A 343 -9.33 -10.26 3.86
C PHE A 343 -10.78 -10.47 3.44
N GLN A 344 -11.68 -10.64 4.40
CA GLN A 344 -13.11 -10.79 4.16
C GLN A 344 -13.82 -9.45 4.22
N ARG A 345 -13.53 -8.65 5.26
CA ARG A 345 -14.23 -7.38 5.50
C ARG A 345 -13.85 -6.31 4.49
N LYS A 346 -12.56 -6.19 4.16
CA LYS A 346 -12.03 -5.10 3.32
C LYS A 346 -11.72 -5.61 1.92
N TRP A 347 -10.95 -6.69 1.77
CA TRP A 347 -10.38 -7.05 0.47
C TRP A 347 -11.35 -7.80 -0.46
N GLN A 348 -12.43 -8.38 0.07
CA GLN A 348 -13.38 -9.18 -0.72
C GLN A 348 -13.94 -8.45 -1.96
N ALA A 349 -14.07 -7.12 -1.89
CA ALA A 349 -14.60 -6.28 -2.97
C ALA A 349 -13.55 -5.86 -4.02
N LEU A 350 -12.27 -6.25 -3.86
CA LEU A 350 -11.22 -5.93 -4.81
C LEU A 350 -11.33 -6.79 -6.08
N PRO A 351 -11.29 -6.21 -7.29
CA PRO A 351 -11.45 -6.96 -8.53
C PRO A 351 -10.36 -8.02 -8.77
N GLN A 352 -9.11 -7.71 -8.42
CA GLN A 352 -7.95 -8.58 -8.62
C GLN A 352 -7.74 -9.58 -7.47
N TYR A 353 -8.53 -9.51 -6.41
CA TYR A 353 -8.28 -10.26 -5.20
C TYR A 353 -8.74 -11.71 -5.30
N GLN A 354 -7.77 -12.62 -5.20
CA GLN A 354 -8.00 -14.06 -5.22
C GLN A 354 -8.29 -14.56 -3.80
N GLN A 355 -9.57 -14.43 -3.40
CA GLN A 355 -10.08 -14.58 -2.02
C GLN A 355 -9.56 -15.78 -1.20
N THR A 356 -9.21 -16.90 -1.84
CA THR A 356 -8.79 -18.12 -1.14
C THR A 356 -7.37 -18.51 -1.47
N ARG A 357 -7.08 -18.87 -2.74
CA ARG A 357 -5.77 -19.39 -3.14
C ARG A 357 -4.67 -18.34 -3.03
N GLY A 358 -4.94 -17.12 -3.52
CA GLY A 358 -4.01 -15.99 -3.40
C GLY A 358 -3.74 -15.63 -1.94
N THR A 359 -4.79 -15.61 -1.12
CA THR A 359 -4.68 -15.34 0.33
C THR A 359 -3.89 -16.41 1.05
N LEU A 360 -4.12 -17.70 0.74
CA LEU A 360 -3.40 -18.80 1.37
C LEU A 360 -1.92 -18.80 0.97
N ALA A 361 -1.60 -18.55 -0.29
CA ALA A 361 -0.23 -18.40 -0.77
C ALA A 361 0.48 -17.20 -0.12
N MET A 362 -0.20 -16.06 -0.02
CA MET A 362 0.31 -14.87 0.66
C MET A 362 0.55 -15.14 2.16
N LEU A 363 -0.39 -15.80 2.85
CA LEU A 363 -0.22 -16.17 4.25
C LEU A 363 0.89 -17.22 4.44
N ALA A 364 1.04 -18.19 3.54
CA ALA A 364 2.14 -19.15 3.57
C ALA A 364 3.50 -18.43 3.49
N GLN A 365 3.64 -17.49 2.55
CA GLN A 365 4.84 -16.66 2.40
C GLN A 365 5.08 -15.78 3.62
N TRP A 366 4.03 -15.14 4.14
CA TRP A 366 4.08 -14.35 5.36
C TRP A 366 4.63 -15.19 6.51
N VAL A 367 4.00 -16.32 6.83
CA VAL A 367 4.36 -17.14 7.99
C VAL A 367 5.76 -17.72 7.85
N ALA A 368 6.18 -18.12 6.65
CA ALA A 368 7.53 -18.60 6.39
C ALA A 368 8.58 -17.54 6.72
N ILE A 369 8.42 -16.33 6.17
CA ILE A 369 9.35 -15.21 6.39
C ILE A 369 9.30 -14.75 7.86
N ALA A 370 8.09 -14.59 8.42
CA ALA A 370 7.90 -14.12 9.78
C ALA A 370 8.47 -15.11 10.81
N SER A 371 8.41 -16.43 10.57
CA SER A 371 9.04 -17.43 11.44
C SER A 371 10.56 -17.27 11.48
N GLN A 372 11.19 -17.16 10.31
CA GLN A 372 12.65 -16.97 10.20
C GLN A 372 13.10 -15.67 10.85
N GLU A 373 12.39 -14.58 10.58
CA GLU A 373 12.69 -13.27 11.16
C GLU A 373 12.44 -13.23 12.67
N SER A 374 11.37 -13.89 13.13
CA SER A 374 11.07 -13.96 14.56
C SER A 374 12.15 -14.71 15.32
N PHE A 375 12.68 -15.77 14.74
CA PHE A 375 13.83 -16.49 15.28
C PHE A 375 15.09 -15.61 15.29
N ARG A 376 15.45 -14.99 14.16
CA ARG A 376 16.65 -14.13 14.04
C ARG A 376 16.63 -12.93 14.98
N LYS A 377 15.47 -12.27 15.12
CA LYS A 377 15.31 -11.03 15.90
C LYS A 377 14.81 -11.26 17.33
N ALA A 378 14.70 -12.52 17.76
CA ALA A 378 14.16 -12.93 19.06
C ALA A 378 12.82 -12.23 19.38
N ARG A 379 11.87 -12.30 18.45
CA ARG A 379 10.51 -11.78 18.64
C ARG A 379 9.79 -12.54 19.75
N THR A 380 8.82 -11.89 20.38
CA THR A 380 8.14 -12.39 21.59
C THR A 380 6.64 -12.53 21.44
N GLU A 381 6.09 -12.08 20.32
CA GLU A 381 4.67 -12.06 20.04
C GLU A 381 4.10 -13.50 20.02
N PRO A 382 3.01 -13.76 20.78
CA PRO A 382 2.40 -15.09 20.84
C PRO A 382 1.44 -15.37 19.69
N LEU A 383 1.12 -14.36 18.86
CA LEU A 383 0.24 -14.45 17.71
C LEU A 383 0.84 -13.75 16.49
N ILE A 384 0.44 -14.18 15.31
CA ILE A 384 0.76 -13.54 14.03
C ILE A 384 -0.28 -12.42 13.80
N MET A 385 0.14 -11.18 13.99
CA MET A 385 -0.69 -9.98 13.89
C MET A 385 -0.52 -9.29 12.55
N LEU A 386 -1.52 -8.48 12.14
CA LEU A 386 -1.49 -7.76 10.87
C LEU A 386 -0.23 -6.89 10.71
N GLY A 387 0.16 -6.20 11.78
CA GLY A 387 1.37 -5.38 11.81
C GLY A 387 2.70 -6.15 11.69
N SER A 388 2.67 -7.49 11.74
CA SER A 388 3.85 -8.35 11.57
C SER A 388 4.13 -8.72 10.11
N ALA A 389 3.33 -8.21 9.16
CA ALA A 389 3.50 -8.52 7.75
C ALA A 389 4.91 -8.15 7.27
N PRO A 390 5.65 -9.06 6.60
CA PRO A 390 7.04 -8.84 6.24
C PRO A 390 7.17 -7.94 4.99
N LEU A 391 6.63 -6.72 5.05
CA LEU A 391 6.70 -5.74 3.96
C LEU A 391 8.11 -5.24 3.66
N PHE A 392 9.14 -5.64 4.42
CA PHE A 392 10.54 -5.40 4.04
C PHE A 392 11.00 -6.36 2.94
N ASP A 393 10.34 -7.50 2.76
CA ASP A 393 10.65 -8.48 1.72
C ASP A 393 10.02 -8.05 0.38
N ALA A 394 10.84 -7.89 -0.65
CA ALA A 394 10.40 -7.43 -1.96
C ALA A 394 9.42 -8.40 -2.63
N GLY A 395 9.63 -9.71 -2.47
CA GLY A 395 8.75 -10.75 -3.01
C GLY A 395 7.36 -10.69 -2.38
N PHE A 396 7.30 -10.63 -1.05
CA PHE A 396 6.05 -10.52 -0.31
C PHE A 396 5.30 -9.22 -0.62
N ARG A 397 6.01 -8.09 -0.73
CA ARG A 397 5.40 -6.82 -1.18
C ARG A 397 4.74 -6.94 -2.54
N SER A 398 5.40 -7.60 -3.49
CA SER A 398 4.84 -7.81 -4.82
C SER A 398 3.55 -8.65 -4.78
N VAL A 399 3.50 -9.67 -3.93
CA VAL A 399 2.29 -10.51 -3.73
C VAL A 399 1.15 -9.67 -3.14
N VAL A 400 1.42 -8.89 -2.09
CA VAL A 400 0.44 -7.99 -1.45
C VAL A 400 -0.12 -6.99 -2.48
N LEU A 401 0.74 -6.30 -3.23
CA LEU A 401 0.32 -5.32 -4.22
C LEU A 401 -0.45 -5.95 -5.39
N GLY A 402 -0.11 -7.18 -5.78
CA GLY A 402 -0.83 -7.95 -6.79
C GLY A 402 -2.26 -8.29 -6.34
N GLN A 403 -2.44 -8.68 -5.08
CA GLN A 403 -3.77 -8.93 -4.50
C GLN A 403 -4.60 -7.65 -4.33
N ILE A 404 -3.96 -6.53 -3.97
CA ILE A 404 -4.62 -5.22 -3.86
C ILE A 404 -5.00 -4.67 -5.25
N GLY A 405 -4.24 -5.01 -6.30
CA GLY A 405 -4.41 -4.47 -7.65
C GLY A 405 -3.92 -3.03 -7.80
N GLU A 406 -3.02 -2.58 -6.92
CA GLU A 406 -2.53 -1.19 -6.89
C GLU A 406 -1.01 -1.13 -6.71
N SER A 407 -0.26 -1.38 -7.79
CA SER A 407 1.22 -1.37 -7.77
C SER A 407 1.82 0.00 -7.42
N ARG A 408 1.06 1.09 -7.59
CA ARG A 408 1.51 2.46 -7.29
C ARG A 408 1.74 2.73 -5.80
N LEU A 409 1.24 1.87 -4.92
CA LEU A 409 1.51 1.94 -3.47
C LEU A 409 2.93 1.50 -3.10
N MET A 410 3.71 0.95 -4.04
CA MET A 410 5.09 0.51 -3.82
C MET A 410 5.94 1.61 -3.17
N THR A 411 5.92 2.83 -3.72
CA THR A 411 6.68 3.97 -3.19
C THR A 411 6.22 4.37 -1.79
N ALA A 412 4.92 4.29 -1.51
CA ALA A 412 4.39 4.58 -0.17
C ALA A 412 4.90 3.58 0.87
N ILE A 413 4.93 2.29 0.53
CA ILE A 413 5.47 1.24 1.39
C ILE A 413 6.96 1.47 1.64
N GLU A 414 7.74 1.79 0.60
CA GLU A 414 9.17 2.02 0.72
C GLU A 414 9.52 3.27 1.53
N THR A 415 8.79 4.36 1.30
CA THR A 415 9.10 5.66 1.93
C THR A 415 8.58 5.74 3.35
N ASP A 416 7.38 5.23 3.64
CA ASP A 416 6.74 5.47 4.93
C ASP A 416 6.76 4.26 5.86
N ILE A 417 6.71 3.03 5.33
CA ILE A 417 6.39 1.84 6.14
C ILE A 417 7.60 0.92 6.34
N ALA A 418 8.18 0.38 5.27
CA ALA A 418 9.04 -0.81 5.35
C ALA A 418 10.34 -0.76 4.53
N GLY A 419 10.66 0.35 3.85
CA GLY A 419 11.99 0.54 3.25
C GLY A 419 13.11 0.68 4.29
N GLU A 420 14.36 0.61 3.82
CA GLU A 420 15.54 0.70 4.71
C GLU A 420 15.65 2.05 5.44
N GLN A 421 15.23 3.13 4.77
CA GLN A 421 15.21 4.49 5.31
C GLN A 421 13.77 5.00 5.54
N ALA A 422 12.81 4.08 5.70
CA ALA A 422 11.40 4.45 5.85
C ALA A 422 11.14 5.29 7.11
N HIS A 423 10.17 6.20 7.02
CA HIS A 423 9.78 7.05 8.16
C HIS A 423 9.41 6.25 9.41
N ALA A 424 8.63 5.18 9.27
CA ALA A 424 8.30 4.29 10.38
C ALA A 424 9.55 3.68 11.04
N ARG A 425 10.53 3.26 10.23
CA ARG A 425 11.79 2.68 10.75
C ARG A 425 12.63 3.72 11.50
N ALA A 426 12.66 4.95 11.00
CA ALA A 426 13.34 6.05 11.69
C ALA A 426 12.66 6.40 13.02
N LEU A 427 11.34 6.35 13.10
CA LEU A 427 10.59 6.54 14.35
C LEU A 427 10.76 5.36 15.33
N ASP A 428 10.99 4.16 14.79
CA ASP A 428 11.12 2.93 15.59
C ASP A 428 12.52 2.70 16.17
N ALA A 429 13.51 3.53 15.83
CA ALA A 429 14.92 3.36 16.22
C ALA A 429 15.11 3.15 17.74
N ASP A 430 14.34 3.87 18.56
CA ASP A 430 14.43 3.82 20.03
C ASP A 430 13.29 3.02 20.69
N THR A 431 12.41 2.39 19.90
CA THR A 431 11.28 1.63 20.44
C THR A 431 11.72 0.28 21.04
N LYS A 432 11.15 -0.09 22.20
CA LYS A 432 11.56 -1.28 22.97
C LYS A 432 10.36 -2.01 23.59
N GLY A 433 10.60 -3.24 24.02
CA GLY A 433 9.58 -4.03 24.72
C GLY A 433 8.32 -4.25 23.88
N PRO A 434 7.11 -4.10 24.45
CA PRO A 434 5.84 -4.24 23.73
C PRO A 434 5.68 -3.26 22.54
N LEU A 435 6.38 -2.11 22.59
CA LEU A 435 6.32 -1.08 21.55
C LEU A 435 7.34 -1.28 20.43
N ARG A 436 8.12 -2.36 20.45
CA ARG A 436 9.14 -2.60 19.43
C ARG A 436 8.54 -2.62 18.02
N ASP A 437 9.08 -1.77 17.15
CA ASP A 437 8.62 -1.55 15.78
C ASP A 437 7.15 -1.09 15.67
N ILE A 438 6.63 -0.35 16.66
CA ILE A 438 5.21 0.02 16.72
C ILE A 438 4.79 0.88 15.52
N HIS A 439 5.62 1.79 15.02
CA HIS A 439 5.26 2.63 13.87
C HIS A 439 5.19 1.80 12.59
N ARG A 440 6.13 0.87 12.37
CA ARG A 440 6.06 -0.06 11.23
C ARG A 440 4.82 -0.95 11.34
N ARG A 441 4.52 -1.46 12.53
CA ARG A 441 3.32 -2.29 12.79
C ARG A 441 2.04 -1.51 12.48
N VAL A 442 1.95 -0.26 12.93
CA VAL A 442 0.82 0.65 12.64
C VAL A 442 0.70 0.95 11.15
N GLY A 443 1.79 1.33 10.48
CA GLY A 443 1.77 1.61 9.05
C GLY A 443 1.33 0.40 8.21
N THR A 444 1.82 -0.78 8.58
CA THR A 444 1.41 -2.06 7.95
C THR A 444 -0.08 -2.33 8.18
N THR A 445 -0.58 -2.16 9.41
CA THR A 445 -2.01 -2.34 9.72
C THR A 445 -2.88 -1.35 8.94
N ILE A 446 -2.50 -0.07 8.88
CA ILE A 446 -3.21 0.95 8.09
C ILE A 446 -3.24 0.57 6.62
N LEU A 447 -2.14 0.09 6.04
CA LEU A 447 -2.10 -0.36 4.64
C LEU A 447 -3.16 -1.43 4.37
N PHE A 448 -3.19 -2.50 5.18
CA PHE A 448 -4.13 -3.60 4.97
C PHE A 448 -5.60 -3.19 5.20
N GLU A 449 -5.89 -2.46 6.29
CA GLU A 449 -7.25 -2.02 6.62
C GLU A 449 -7.78 -0.92 5.68
N SER A 450 -6.92 -0.10 5.06
CA SER A 450 -7.33 0.95 4.10
C SER A 450 -7.38 0.49 2.63
N SER A 451 -7.13 -0.80 2.36
CA SER A 451 -7.07 -1.36 0.99
C SER A 451 -8.39 -1.99 0.50
N GLY A 452 -9.55 -1.67 1.09
CA GLY A 452 -10.81 -2.38 0.83
C GLY A 452 -11.57 -2.03 -0.47
N GLY A 453 -10.86 -1.68 -1.54
CA GLY A 453 -11.48 -1.46 -2.86
C GLY A 453 -12.49 -0.30 -2.87
N GLN A 454 -13.59 -0.40 -3.62
CA GLN A 454 -14.56 0.70 -3.74
C GLN A 454 -15.49 0.88 -2.52
N VAL A 455 -15.52 -0.08 -1.59
CA VAL A 455 -16.50 -0.13 -0.49
C VAL A 455 -15.98 0.60 0.74
N ASP A 456 -14.77 0.28 1.19
CA ASP A 456 -14.18 0.91 2.37
C ASP A 456 -12.66 1.07 2.20
N LYS A 457 -12.20 2.32 2.13
CA LYS A 457 -10.80 2.69 1.89
C LYS A 457 -10.14 3.30 3.13
N VAL A 458 -10.72 3.14 4.31
CA VAL A 458 -10.25 3.81 5.53
C VAL A 458 -9.94 2.75 6.60
N ALA A 459 -8.78 2.91 7.22
CA ALA A 459 -8.40 2.18 8.43
C ALA A 459 -8.83 3.00 9.64
N HIS A 460 -9.90 2.60 10.33
CA HIS A 460 -10.37 3.31 11.52
C HIS A 460 -9.58 2.90 12.77
N LEU A 461 -9.34 3.84 13.69
CA LEU A 461 -8.58 3.59 14.92
C LEU A 461 -9.05 2.37 15.72
N PRO A 462 -10.36 2.11 15.91
CA PRO A 462 -10.80 0.87 16.57
C PRO A 462 -10.27 -0.40 15.90
N GLU A 463 -10.25 -0.45 14.57
CA GLU A 463 -9.73 -1.58 13.79
C GLU A 463 -8.21 -1.71 13.97
N VAL A 464 -7.49 -0.59 13.91
CA VAL A 464 -6.02 -0.55 14.11
C VAL A 464 -5.64 -1.01 15.52
N ARG A 465 -6.35 -0.54 16.55
CA ARG A 465 -6.19 -0.95 17.95
C ARG A 465 -6.45 -2.43 18.14
N PHE A 466 -7.51 -2.95 17.52
CA PHE A 466 -7.82 -4.38 17.60
C PHE A 466 -6.76 -5.22 16.88
N ALA A 467 -6.32 -4.83 15.69
CA ALA A 467 -5.35 -5.58 14.89
C ALA A 467 -3.94 -5.66 15.50
N LEU A 468 -3.59 -4.70 16.36
CA LEU A 468 -2.32 -4.66 17.09
C LEU A 468 -2.44 -5.05 18.55
N GLY A 469 -3.66 -5.27 19.05
CA GLY A 469 -3.97 -5.47 20.46
C GLY A 469 -3.28 -6.68 21.06
N GLU A 470 -2.50 -6.47 22.10
CA GLU A 470 -1.82 -7.53 22.83
C GLU A 470 -1.66 -7.23 24.32
N PRO A 471 -1.59 -8.26 25.18
CA PRO A 471 -1.29 -8.07 26.59
C PRO A 471 0.02 -7.30 26.78
N GLY A 472 -0.05 -6.15 27.45
CA GLY A 472 1.08 -5.25 27.69
C GLY A 472 1.17 -4.06 26.71
N LEU A 473 0.32 -3.98 25.69
CA LEU A 473 0.17 -2.82 24.82
C LEU A 473 -1.09 -2.03 25.20
N ASP A 474 -0.96 -0.70 25.27
CA ASP A 474 -2.08 0.22 25.50
C ASP A 474 -2.60 0.81 24.18
N THR A 475 -3.90 1.05 24.09
CA THR A 475 -4.54 1.63 22.90
C THR A 475 -4.07 3.06 22.62
N THR A 476 -3.72 3.82 23.66
CA THR A 476 -3.19 5.19 23.52
C THR A 476 -1.83 5.19 22.82
N SER A 477 -1.01 4.16 23.05
CA SER A 477 0.27 4.02 22.35
C SER A 477 0.05 3.78 20.86
N VAL A 478 -0.96 2.99 20.48
CA VAL A 478 -1.33 2.78 19.07
C VAL A 478 -1.78 4.09 18.43
N ASP A 479 -2.64 4.85 19.10
CA ASP A 479 -3.12 6.16 18.61
C ASP A 479 -1.98 7.16 18.43
N THR A 480 -1.09 7.24 19.41
CA THR A 480 0.06 8.15 19.39
C THR A 480 1.02 7.77 18.27
N SER A 481 1.29 6.48 18.08
CA SER A 481 2.13 5.99 16.98
C SER A 481 1.49 6.22 15.61
N ALA A 482 0.17 6.08 15.47
CA ALA A 482 -0.54 6.41 14.23
C ALA A 482 -0.46 7.91 13.91
N ALA A 483 -0.71 8.77 14.89
CA ALA A 483 -0.61 10.22 14.73
C ALA A 483 0.83 10.67 14.45
N THR A 484 1.82 10.10 15.12
CA THR A 484 3.25 10.42 14.92
C THR A 484 3.73 9.95 13.54
N LEU A 485 3.32 8.75 13.13
CA LEU A 485 3.62 8.24 11.79
C LEU A 485 2.97 9.11 10.72
N GLU A 486 1.67 9.42 10.82
CA GLU A 486 0.98 10.33 9.89
C GLU A 486 1.63 11.71 9.87
N GLY A 487 2.08 12.20 11.03
CA GLY A 487 2.82 13.45 11.20
C GLY A 487 4.19 13.48 10.52
N ARG A 488 4.79 12.32 10.19
CA ARG A 488 6.08 12.21 9.45
C ARG A 488 5.98 11.63 8.02
N ALA A 489 5.00 10.78 7.76
CA ALA A 489 4.78 10.08 6.49
C ALA A 489 4.34 11.00 5.33
N PHE A 490 4.74 10.69 4.10
CA PHE A 490 4.34 11.44 2.91
C PHE A 490 3.02 10.96 2.31
N PHE A 491 2.73 9.66 2.44
CA PHE A 491 1.64 8.95 1.78
C PHE A 491 0.54 8.50 2.74
N ILE A 492 0.83 8.42 4.04
CA ILE A 492 -0.18 8.14 5.07
C ILE A 492 -0.86 9.45 5.47
N GLN A 493 -2.18 9.51 5.35
CA GLN A 493 -2.96 10.70 5.68
C GLN A 493 -4.16 10.36 6.55
N ARG A 494 -4.54 11.31 7.42
CA ARG A 494 -5.75 11.22 8.22
C ARG A 494 -7.01 11.46 7.37
N VAL A 495 -8.04 10.67 7.60
CA VAL A 495 -9.36 10.78 6.96
C VAL A 495 -10.42 10.88 8.06
N GLY A 496 -11.07 12.04 8.17
CA GLY A 496 -12.02 12.29 9.25
C GLY A 496 -11.37 12.37 10.63
N SER A 497 -12.13 12.03 11.68
CA SER A 497 -11.67 12.14 13.07
C SER A 497 -10.82 10.95 13.51
N ASP A 498 -11.07 9.75 13.01
CA ASP A 498 -10.46 8.51 13.50
C ASP A 498 -9.90 7.59 12.40
N GLY A 499 -9.94 8.02 11.14
CA GLY A 499 -9.50 7.22 9.99
C GLY A 499 -8.11 7.57 9.49
N TYR A 500 -7.42 6.59 8.92
CA TYR A 500 -6.17 6.74 8.19
C TYR A 500 -6.23 6.01 6.85
N LYS A 501 -5.45 6.48 5.88
CA LYS A 501 -5.34 5.84 4.57
C LYS A 501 -3.95 6.03 3.97
N VAL A 502 -3.46 4.99 3.29
CA VAL A 502 -2.27 5.09 2.44
C VAL A 502 -2.68 5.52 1.03
N TYR A 503 -2.06 6.59 0.54
CA TYR A 503 -2.24 7.10 -0.82
C TYR A 503 -1.03 6.74 -1.69
N HIS A 504 -1.19 6.73 -3.00
CA HIS A 504 -0.07 6.62 -3.94
C HIS A 504 0.53 7.99 -4.33
N LYS A 505 -0.14 9.09 -3.97
CA LYS A 505 0.34 10.47 -4.16
C LYS A 505 0.81 11.03 -2.82
N ALA A 506 2.03 11.57 -2.78
CA ALA A 506 2.59 12.20 -1.60
C ALA A 506 1.94 13.56 -1.29
N LYS A 507 1.88 13.93 -0.01
CA LYS A 507 1.51 15.28 0.45
C LYS A 507 2.67 16.24 0.16
N ILE A 508 2.54 16.98 -0.95
CA ILE A 508 3.60 17.85 -1.49
C ILE A 508 4.11 18.85 -0.44
N ASP A 509 3.22 19.55 0.27
CA ASP A 509 3.63 20.57 1.25
C ASP A 509 4.54 20.02 2.36
N LYS A 510 4.33 18.76 2.72
CA LYS A 510 5.15 18.10 3.73
C LYS A 510 6.51 17.70 3.18
N ALA A 511 6.54 17.13 1.98
CA ALA A 511 7.80 16.84 1.30
C ALA A 511 8.64 18.12 1.12
N VAL A 512 8.02 19.25 0.75
CA VAL A 512 8.69 20.55 0.65
C VAL A 512 9.30 20.99 1.99
N ASN A 513 8.54 20.92 3.08
CA ASN A 513 9.04 21.32 4.40
C ASN A 513 10.20 20.43 4.88
N ASP A 514 10.13 19.13 4.63
CA ASP A 514 11.22 18.20 4.98
C ASP A 514 12.47 18.45 4.15
N ARG A 515 12.32 18.68 2.84
CA ARG A 515 13.46 19.05 1.97
C ARG A 515 14.07 20.38 2.38
N ARG A 516 13.25 21.33 2.83
CA ARG A 516 13.72 22.61 3.34
C ARG A 516 14.53 22.44 4.64
N ALA A 517 14.06 21.59 5.55
CA ALA A 517 14.72 21.32 6.82
C ALA A 517 16.03 20.52 6.64
N SER A 518 16.17 19.78 5.54
CA SER A 518 17.37 18.99 5.22
C SER A 518 18.45 19.76 4.45
N LEU A 519 18.25 21.04 4.15
CA LEU A 519 19.22 21.84 3.38
C LEU A 519 20.46 22.14 4.23
N ASP A 520 21.63 21.95 3.64
CA ASP A 520 22.89 22.30 4.28
C ASP A 520 23.23 23.80 4.12
N ASP A 521 23.73 24.41 5.20
CA ASP A 521 23.97 25.85 5.25
C ASP A 521 25.10 26.30 4.31
N GLU A 522 26.24 25.61 4.38
CA GLU A 522 27.48 26.02 3.68
C GLU A 522 27.49 25.56 2.23
N THR A 523 26.92 24.39 1.94
CA THR A 523 26.98 23.78 0.60
C THR A 523 25.76 24.06 -0.27
N GLU A 524 24.60 24.34 0.31
CA GLU A 524 23.36 24.59 -0.44
C GLU A 524 22.83 26.03 -0.27
N ILE A 525 22.62 26.50 0.97
CA ILE A 525 21.89 27.75 1.24
C ILE A 525 22.74 28.99 0.90
N LYS A 526 23.94 29.14 1.47
CA LYS A 526 24.80 30.32 1.22
C LYS A 526 25.18 30.46 -0.26
N PRO A 527 25.64 29.41 -0.97
CA PRO A 527 25.97 29.53 -2.39
C PRO A 527 24.76 29.94 -3.24
N ALA A 528 23.56 29.45 -2.89
CA ALA A 528 22.34 29.83 -3.59
C ALA A 528 21.96 31.30 -3.36
N MET A 529 22.09 31.80 -2.12
CA MET A 529 21.86 33.23 -1.82
C MET A 529 22.84 34.12 -2.58
N GLN A 530 24.14 33.82 -2.53
CA GLN A 530 25.18 34.56 -3.25
C GLN A 530 24.94 34.55 -4.76
N THR A 531 24.63 33.39 -5.33
CA THR A 531 24.33 33.25 -6.77
C THR A 531 23.13 34.11 -7.16
N LEU A 532 22.05 34.05 -6.39
CA LEU A 532 20.83 34.81 -6.65
C LEU A 532 21.10 36.32 -6.60
N VAL A 533 21.76 36.79 -5.55
CA VAL A 533 22.08 38.22 -5.37
C VAL A 533 23.01 38.71 -6.47
N LYS A 534 24.06 37.96 -6.78
CA LYS A 534 25.00 38.29 -7.86
C LYS A 534 24.28 38.45 -9.20
N GLN A 535 23.43 37.49 -9.57
CA GLN A 535 22.69 37.52 -10.82
C GLN A 535 21.78 38.75 -10.92
N GLU A 536 21.06 39.11 -9.85
CA GLU A 536 20.15 40.26 -9.86
C GLU A 536 20.89 41.60 -9.95
N PHE A 537 22.07 41.73 -9.33
CA PHE A 537 22.87 42.95 -9.42
C PHE A 537 23.62 43.09 -10.75
N GLU A 538 24.06 41.99 -11.36
CA GLU A 538 24.72 41.99 -12.68
C GLU A 538 23.72 42.24 -13.83
N ARG A 539 22.43 41.95 -13.60
CA ARG A 539 21.38 42.09 -14.61
C ARG A 539 21.20 43.56 -15.05
N GLY A 540 21.74 43.89 -16.22
CA GLY A 540 21.65 45.24 -16.79
C GLY A 540 22.43 46.30 -15.98
N ALA A 541 23.53 45.89 -15.33
CA ALA A 541 24.39 46.80 -14.59
C ALA A 541 25.02 47.87 -15.51
N SER A 542 24.88 49.14 -15.13
CA SER A 542 25.44 50.29 -15.86
C SER A 542 26.84 50.68 -15.39
N ILE A 543 27.24 50.22 -14.20
CA ILE A 543 28.57 50.40 -13.61
C ILE A 543 29.14 49.04 -13.18
N PRO A 544 30.47 48.90 -13.01
CA PRO A 544 31.08 47.68 -12.50
C PRO A 544 30.48 47.28 -11.15
N VAL A 545 30.16 45.99 -11.02
CA VAL A 545 29.66 45.38 -9.79
C VAL A 545 30.72 44.44 -9.25
N ILE A 546 31.07 44.57 -7.98
CA ILE A 546 31.96 43.67 -7.25
C ILE A 546 31.13 42.93 -6.21
N PRO A 547 30.77 41.65 -6.45
CA PRO A 547 30.03 40.86 -5.49
C PRO A 547 30.97 40.29 -4.41
N PHE A 548 30.57 40.48 -3.15
CA PHE A 548 31.07 39.76 -1.97
C PHE A 548 32.61 39.77 -1.82
N PRO A 549 33.27 40.95 -1.78
CA PRO A 549 34.71 41.01 -1.56
C PRO A 549 35.06 40.44 -0.18
N PRO A 550 36.04 39.52 -0.08
CA PRO A 550 36.44 38.92 1.20
C PRO A 550 37.20 39.90 2.09
N ASP A 551 37.87 40.89 1.49
CA ASP A 551 38.62 41.92 2.18
C ASP A 551 38.68 43.24 1.37
N ALA A 552 39.21 44.30 1.98
CA ALA A 552 39.38 45.60 1.33
C ALA A 552 40.32 45.55 0.11
N THR A 553 41.27 44.62 0.03
CA THR A 553 42.24 44.54 -1.07
C THR A 553 41.62 44.09 -2.38
N ALA A 554 40.54 43.30 -2.29
CA ALA A 554 39.73 42.82 -3.40
C ALA A 554 38.90 43.93 -4.09
N VAL A 555 38.72 45.08 -3.44
CA VAL A 555 38.05 46.25 -4.05
C VAL A 555 39.10 47.18 -4.68
N PRO A 556 39.12 47.35 -6.02
CA PRO A 556 40.07 48.22 -6.71
C PRO A 556 39.93 49.68 -6.28
N ASP A 557 41.06 50.38 -6.19
CA ASP A 557 41.12 51.82 -5.96
C ASP A 557 41.32 52.54 -7.30
N LEU A 558 40.22 52.74 -8.02
CA LEU A 558 40.21 53.32 -9.37
C LEU A 558 39.28 54.55 -9.40
N PRO A 559 39.56 55.57 -10.24
CA PRO A 559 38.70 56.73 -10.41
C PRO A 559 37.47 56.39 -11.29
N ARG A 560 36.75 55.32 -10.94
CA ARG A 560 35.58 54.79 -11.65
C ARG A 560 34.54 54.33 -10.63
N LEU A 561 33.33 54.89 -10.72
CA LEU A 561 32.22 54.53 -9.85
C LEU A 561 31.97 53.01 -9.92
N THR A 562 32.04 52.35 -8.77
CA THR A 562 31.96 50.90 -8.64
C THR A 562 30.99 50.54 -7.52
N LEU A 563 30.03 49.67 -7.82
CA LEU A 563 29.07 49.15 -6.85
C LEU A 563 29.64 47.89 -6.21
N VAL A 564 29.79 47.89 -4.90
CA VAL A 564 30.26 46.75 -4.13
C VAL A 564 29.10 46.17 -3.34
N VAL A 565 28.75 44.92 -3.61
CA VAL A 565 27.61 44.25 -2.96
C VAL A 565 28.15 43.40 -1.82
N LEU A 566 27.68 43.67 -0.61
CA LEU A 566 28.08 42.90 0.57
C LEU A 566 27.47 41.50 0.55
N ASP A 567 28.14 40.58 1.24
CA ASP A 567 27.66 39.21 1.39
C ASP A 567 26.25 39.18 2.03
N PRO A 568 25.34 38.29 1.59
CA PRO A 568 24.01 38.15 2.20
C PRO A 568 24.00 37.94 3.72
N ASP A 569 25.08 37.40 4.29
CA ASP A 569 25.28 37.19 5.72
C ASP A 569 25.75 38.47 6.45
N LEU A 570 26.28 39.46 5.73
CA LEU A 570 26.67 40.77 6.27
C LEU A 570 25.48 41.73 6.24
N GLU A 571 24.69 41.70 7.31
CA GLU A 571 23.50 42.54 7.48
C GLU A 571 23.86 43.97 7.94
N TRP A 572 23.17 44.97 7.39
CA TRP A 572 23.22 46.34 7.89
C TRP A 572 22.34 46.48 9.14
N THR A 573 22.90 46.19 10.31
CA THR A 573 22.20 46.29 11.61
C THR A 573 22.13 47.72 12.16
N GLY A 574 22.86 48.66 11.56
CA GLY A 574 23.05 50.01 12.11
C GLY A 574 23.96 50.04 13.33
N GLU A 575 24.53 48.91 13.75
CA GLU A 575 25.48 48.85 14.85
C GLU A 575 26.83 49.47 14.45
N PRO A 576 27.57 50.05 15.42
CA PRO A 576 28.84 50.70 15.15
C PRO A 576 29.87 49.80 14.47
N ALA A 577 29.84 48.49 14.69
CA ALA A 577 30.85 47.55 14.17
C ALA A 577 30.81 47.42 12.63
N VAL A 578 29.63 47.20 12.03
CA VAL A 578 29.49 47.07 10.57
C VAL A 578 29.76 48.40 9.89
N ARG A 579 29.28 49.51 10.48
CA ARG A 579 29.52 50.85 9.97
C ARG A 579 31.00 51.23 10.03
N ALA A 580 31.69 50.94 11.14
CA ALA A 580 33.12 51.18 11.27
C ALA A 580 33.95 50.32 10.30
N HIS A 581 33.56 49.07 10.09
CA HIS A 581 34.24 48.18 9.15
C HIS A 581 34.14 48.70 7.71
N LEU A 582 32.94 49.15 7.29
CA LEU A 582 32.75 49.74 5.97
C LEU A 582 33.44 51.09 5.83
N ALA A 583 33.48 51.90 6.88
CA ALA A 583 34.26 53.14 6.92
C ALA A 583 35.76 52.86 6.71
N GLU A 584 36.31 51.86 7.40
CA GLU A 584 37.69 51.43 7.22
C GLU A 584 37.95 50.96 5.79
N TRP A 585 37.10 50.10 5.23
CA TRP A 585 37.28 49.59 3.86
C TRP A 585 37.08 50.66 2.78
N THR A 586 36.32 51.71 3.09
CA THR A 586 36.15 52.88 2.24
C THR A 586 37.39 53.76 2.25
N GLN A 587 38.08 53.89 3.38
CA GLN A 587 39.27 54.75 3.51
C GLN A 587 40.58 54.02 3.20
N ARG A 588 40.63 52.71 3.42
CA ARG A 588 41.84 51.89 3.34
C ARG A 588 41.69 50.69 2.41
N ARG A 589 42.81 50.30 1.83
CA ARG A 589 43.00 49.09 1.04
C ARG A 589 44.20 48.33 1.61
N GLY A 590 43.93 47.41 2.54
CA GLY A 590 44.98 46.85 3.39
C GLY A 590 45.58 47.95 4.27
N GLU A 591 46.90 48.05 4.30
CA GLU A 591 47.63 49.08 5.08
C GLU A 591 47.70 50.46 4.39
N ALA A 592 47.31 50.56 3.11
CA ALA A 592 47.39 51.81 2.35
C ALA A 592 46.06 52.59 2.38
N ASN A 593 46.13 53.91 2.44
CA ASN A 593 44.95 54.77 2.24
C ASN A 593 44.53 54.76 0.77
N ARG A 594 43.22 54.75 0.50
CA ARG A 594 42.67 54.87 -0.85
C ARG A 594 42.81 56.29 -1.38
N MET A 595 43.04 56.39 -2.69
CA MET A 595 43.08 57.66 -3.42
C MET A 595 41.73 58.07 -3.98
N TYR A 596 40.77 57.14 -4.11
CA TYR A 596 39.45 57.41 -4.69
C TYR A 596 38.29 56.81 -3.85
N PRO A 597 38.20 57.11 -2.53
CA PRO A 597 37.16 56.55 -1.67
C PRO A 597 35.73 56.91 -2.15
N GLY A 598 35.52 58.08 -2.76
CA GLY A 598 34.25 58.51 -3.33
C GLY A 598 33.80 57.74 -4.59
N ALA A 599 34.67 56.91 -5.17
CA ALA A 599 34.32 56.04 -6.30
C ALA A 599 33.67 54.71 -5.86
N ILE A 600 33.66 54.41 -4.56
CA ILE A 600 33.14 53.15 -4.01
C ILE A 600 31.75 53.37 -3.43
N VAL A 601 30.80 52.55 -3.88
CA VAL A 601 29.43 52.54 -3.38
C VAL A 601 29.14 51.16 -2.82
N TRP A 602 28.97 51.04 -1.50
CA TRP A 602 28.62 49.78 -0.87
C TRP A 602 27.11 49.58 -0.87
N CYS A 603 26.64 48.37 -1.11
CA CYS A 603 25.24 48.00 -0.99
C CYS A 603 25.08 46.84 0.00
N ALA A 604 24.27 47.08 1.03
CA ALA A 604 24.07 46.18 2.14
C ALA A 604 22.59 45.80 2.31
N ARG A 605 22.38 44.60 2.85
CA ARG A 605 21.05 44.03 3.09
C ARG A 605 20.49 44.51 4.44
N LYS A 606 19.16 44.65 4.52
CA LYS A 606 18.45 44.84 5.79
C LYS A 606 18.57 43.62 6.71
N PRO A 607 18.45 43.81 8.05
CA PRO A 607 18.52 42.71 8.99
C PRO A 607 17.41 41.65 8.82
N GLY A 608 17.69 40.44 9.28
CA GLY A 608 16.70 39.37 9.48
C GLY A 608 16.70 38.29 8.39
N ARG A 609 16.03 37.16 8.65
CA ARG A 609 16.14 35.93 7.84
C ARG A 609 15.26 35.87 6.58
N HIS A 610 14.69 36.99 6.12
CA HIS A 610 13.70 36.97 5.04
C HIS A 610 14.25 36.39 3.73
N LEU A 611 15.39 36.90 3.24
CA LEU A 611 16.02 36.40 2.01
C LEU A 611 16.34 34.91 2.12
N ARG A 612 16.98 34.53 3.24
CA ARG A 612 17.32 33.14 3.55
C ARG A 612 16.09 32.24 3.50
N ASN A 613 15.01 32.61 4.20
CA ASN A 613 13.77 31.83 4.24
C ASN A 613 13.15 31.64 2.84
N LYS A 614 13.20 32.67 1.98
CA LYS A 614 12.71 32.59 0.60
C LYS A 614 13.59 31.70 -0.27
N VAL A 615 14.91 31.78 -0.11
CA VAL A 615 15.88 30.93 -0.82
C VAL A 615 15.75 29.46 -0.41
N GLU A 616 15.67 29.17 0.88
CA GLU A 616 15.42 27.83 1.40
C GLU A 616 14.13 27.21 0.81
N LEU A 617 13.05 27.99 0.78
CA LEU A 617 11.78 27.56 0.20
C LEU A 617 11.89 27.31 -1.31
N SER A 618 12.61 28.18 -2.04
CA SER A 618 12.86 28.01 -3.48
C SER A 618 13.68 26.75 -3.77
N LEU A 619 14.74 26.49 -2.99
CA LEU A 619 15.56 25.29 -3.11
C LEU A 619 14.75 24.01 -2.85
N ALA A 620 13.90 24.03 -1.82
CA ALA A 620 13.03 22.92 -1.50
C ALA A 620 12.06 22.62 -2.65
N TRP A 621 11.38 23.64 -3.21
CA TRP A 621 10.48 23.45 -4.35
C TRP A 621 11.19 22.96 -5.61
N LYS A 622 12.39 23.47 -5.92
CA LYS A 622 13.19 22.98 -7.06
C LYS A 622 13.57 21.51 -6.90
N ARG A 623 13.89 21.08 -5.67
CA ARG A 623 14.19 19.68 -5.37
C ARG A 623 12.97 18.78 -5.57
N ILE A 624 11.81 19.22 -5.10
CA ILE A 624 10.53 18.52 -5.29
C ILE A 624 10.15 18.44 -6.77
N GLU A 625 10.27 19.53 -7.52
CA GLU A 625 10.02 19.54 -8.97
C GLU A 625 10.88 18.49 -9.69
N ARG A 626 12.18 18.40 -9.34
CA ARG A 626 13.08 17.37 -9.87
C ARG A 626 12.68 15.95 -9.46
N GLU A 627 12.44 15.71 -8.17
CA GLU A 627 12.05 14.39 -7.66
C GLU A 627 10.73 13.90 -8.27
N VAL A 628 9.78 14.81 -8.54
CA VAL A 628 8.53 14.52 -9.25
C VAL A 628 8.77 14.21 -10.73
N ALA A 629 9.69 14.92 -11.38
CA ALA A 629 10.09 14.63 -12.76
C ALA A 629 10.79 13.27 -12.90
N GLU A 630 11.55 12.86 -11.88
CA GLU A 630 12.28 11.59 -11.80
C GLU A 630 11.42 10.42 -11.26
N GLY A 631 10.20 10.68 -10.77
CA GLY A 631 9.28 9.65 -10.25
C GLY A 631 9.61 9.15 -8.84
N LEU A 632 10.42 9.89 -8.07
CA LEU A 632 10.87 9.50 -6.73
C LEU A 632 9.82 9.73 -5.63
N LEU A 633 8.78 10.53 -5.88
CA LEU A 633 7.70 10.86 -4.93
C LEU A 633 6.38 10.12 -5.20
N GLY A 634 6.44 8.99 -5.90
CA GLY A 634 5.29 8.13 -6.20
C GLY A 634 4.82 8.23 -7.65
N ALA A 635 3.76 7.48 -7.96
CA ALA A 635 3.26 7.28 -9.32
C ALA A 635 2.91 8.59 -10.05
N GLU A 636 2.82 8.52 -11.39
CA GLU A 636 2.64 9.65 -12.31
C GLU A 636 1.71 10.74 -11.78
N TYR A 637 2.30 11.79 -11.22
CA TYR A 637 1.63 13.07 -11.03
C TYR A 637 1.01 13.46 -12.38
N ASP A 638 -0.28 13.77 -12.36
CA ASP A 638 -0.96 14.14 -13.60
C ASP A 638 -0.43 15.49 -14.09
N ARG A 639 -0.80 15.87 -15.32
CA ARG A 639 -0.34 17.14 -15.89
C ARG A 639 -0.75 18.35 -15.06
N ALA A 640 -1.89 18.27 -14.34
CA ALA A 640 -2.34 19.37 -13.50
C ALA A 640 -1.47 19.49 -12.25
N ASP A 641 -1.20 18.38 -11.56
CA ASP A 641 -0.31 18.36 -10.38
C ASP A 641 1.11 18.84 -10.73
N LYS A 642 1.67 18.36 -11.86
CA LYS A 642 3.00 18.79 -12.34
C LYS A 642 3.03 20.28 -12.64
N ASN A 643 1.96 20.80 -13.23
CA ASN A 643 1.85 22.24 -13.49
C ASN A 643 1.73 23.04 -12.18
N GLU A 644 0.97 22.55 -11.19
CA GLU A 644 0.86 23.22 -9.88
C GLU A 644 2.23 23.30 -9.18
N ILE A 645 2.98 22.20 -9.13
CA ILE A 645 4.33 22.17 -8.55
C ILE A 645 5.25 23.16 -9.27
N ARG A 646 5.22 23.16 -10.60
CA ARG A 646 6.02 24.08 -11.42
C ARG A 646 5.66 25.55 -11.17
N VAL A 647 4.37 25.86 -11.04
CA VAL A 647 3.89 27.21 -10.69
C VAL A 647 4.39 27.60 -9.30
N LYS A 648 4.23 26.74 -8.28
CA LYS A 648 4.73 27.02 -6.92
C LYS A 648 6.25 27.17 -6.86
N ALA A 649 6.99 26.38 -7.63
CA ALA A 649 8.45 26.49 -7.73
C ALA A 649 8.88 27.82 -8.37
N ALA A 650 8.18 28.25 -9.43
CA ALA A 650 8.38 29.57 -10.04
C ALA A 650 8.03 30.71 -9.08
N GLU A 651 6.88 30.66 -8.41
CA GLU A 651 6.47 31.65 -7.41
C GLU A 651 7.46 31.76 -6.25
N ALA A 652 7.99 30.63 -5.76
CA ALA A 652 9.00 30.63 -4.70
C ALA A 652 10.34 31.24 -5.17
N ALA A 653 10.74 30.98 -6.42
CA ALA A 653 11.91 31.62 -7.02
C ALA A 653 11.70 33.13 -7.22
N ASP A 654 10.51 33.54 -7.65
CA ASP A 654 10.13 34.95 -7.84
C ASP A 654 10.12 35.69 -6.51
N ALA A 655 9.53 35.11 -5.46
CA ALA A 655 9.54 35.68 -4.13
C ALA A 655 10.96 35.82 -3.54
N ALA A 656 11.88 34.90 -3.87
CA ALA A 656 13.28 35.03 -3.48
C ALA A 656 13.97 36.17 -4.23
N ARG A 657 13.70 36.32 -5.54
CA ARG A 657 14.17 37.47 -6.33
C ARG A 657 13.66 38.78 -5.75
N ASP A 658 12.35 38.91 -5.55
CA ASP A 658 11.75 40.12 -4.97
C ASP A 658 12.35 40.47 -3.60
N GLU A 659 12.68 39.48 -2.78
CA GLU A 659 13.31 39.74 -1.49
C GLU A 659 14.77 40.23 -1.61
N VAL A 660 15.50 39.91 -2.69
CA VAL A 660 16.79 40.59 -2.97
C VAL A 660 16.56 42.09 -3.16
N TRP A 661 15.55 42.46 -3.94
CA TRP A 661 15.22 43.86 -4.23
C TRP A 661 14.67 44.63 -3.03
N ALA A 662 13.88 43.96 -2.20
CA ALA A 662 13.36 44.52 -0.96
C ALA A 662 14.42 44.54 0.17
N GLY A 663 15.40 43.63 0.10
CA GLY A 663 16.40 43.39 1.12
C GLY A 663 17.63 44.28 0.97
N TYR A 664 18.21 44.39 -0.22
CA TYR A 664 19.37 45.23 -0.50
C TYR A 664 18.94 46.68 -0.75
N ARG A 665 18.97 47.47 0.32
CA ARG A 665 18.44 48.85 0.30
C ARG A 665 19.33 49.88 0.99
N PHE A 666 20.36 49.45 1.71
CA PHE A 666 21.28 50.38 2.37
C PHE A 666 22.48 50.61 1.47
N VAL A 667 22.68 51.85 1.06
CA VAL A 667 23.82 52.28 0.25
C VAL A 667 24.74 53.09 1.13
N VAL A 668 26.03 52.74 1.18
CA VAL A 668 27.03 53.43 1.99
C VAL A 668 28.11 54.00 1.06
N ILE A 669 28.43 55.27 1.24
CA ILE A 669 29.41 56.01 0.43
C ILE A 669 30.36 56.80 1.35
N ALA A 670 31.50 57.22 0.81
CA ALA A 670 32.38 58.16 1.51
C ALA A 670 31.69 59.53 1.68
N ASP A 671 31.81 60.12 2.86
CA ASP A 671 31.42 61.51 3.14
C ASP A 671 32.30 62.10 4.25
N ALA A 672 33.21 62.99 3.89
CA ALA A 672 34.13 63.62 4.82
C ALA A 672 33.45 64.54 5.86
N GLN A 673 32.16 64.86 5.70
CA GLN A 673 31.39 65.63 6.68
C GLN A 673 30.83 64.77 7.82
N GLU A 674 30.74 63.46 7.61
CA GLU A 674 30.30 62.51 8.64
C GLU A 674 31.45 62.18 9.60
N ALA A 675 31.15 61.99 10.88
CA ALA A 675 32.17 61.80 11.92
C ALA A 675 33.06 60.55 11.71
N ASP A 676 32.53 59.53 11.03
CA ASP A 676 33.23 58.31 10.65
C ASP A 676 33.59 58.24 9.16
N GLY A 677 33.37 59.32 8.42
CA GLY A 677 33.76 59.43 7.01
C GLY A 677 32.85 58.68 6.04
N VAL A 678 31.68 58.18 6.47
CA VAL A 678 30.72 57.50 5.60
C VAL A 678 29.29 57.97 5.79
N LYS A 679 28.56 58.10 4.68
CA LYS A 679 27.14 58.43 4.64
C LYS A 679 26.33 57.24 4.17
N VAL A 680 25.15 57.08 4.78
CA VAL A 680 24.22 55.98 4.50
C VAL A 680 22.95 56.53 3.87
N LEU A 681 22.51 55.90 2.79
CA LEU A 681 21.26 56.17 2.09
C LEU A 681 20.38 54.94 2.17
N ASP A 682 19.13 55.13 2.55
CA ASP A 682 18.12 54.08 2.49
C ASP A 682 17.28 54.25 1.23
N LEU A 683 17.38 53.29 0.31
CA LEU A 683 16.68 53.28 -0.97
C LEU A 683 15.17 52.96 -0.85
N GLY A 684 14.68 52.54 0.32
CA GLY A 684 13.32 52.01 0.47
C GLY A 684 13.21 50.51 0.11
N ALA A 685 11.99 49.98 0.07
CA ALA A 685 11.76 48.63 -0.47
C ALA A 685 11.66 48.68 -2.00
N GLY A 686 12.39 47.81 -2.70
CA GLY A 686 12.29 47.64 -4.16
C GLY A 686 11.51 46.38 -4.55
N HIS A 687 11.21 46.25 -5.84
CA HIS A 687 10.52 45.11 -6.43
C HIS A 687 11.18 44.71 -7.75
N ALA A 688 11.27 43.41 -8.07
CA ALA A 688 11.96 42.93 -9.27
C ALA A 688 11.21 43.25 -10.59
N SER A 689 9.95 43.65 -10.48
CA SER A 689 9.10 44.11 -11.60
C SER A 689 9.32 45.58 -11.97
N ALA A 690 10.17 46.30 -11.25
CA ALA A 690 10.54 47.67 -11.60
C ALA A 690 11.19 47.73 -12.98
N SER A 691 10.94 48.81 -13.73
CA SER A 691 11.56 49.06 -15.03
C SER A 691 13.06 49.41 -14.94
N GLU A 692 13.53 49.73 -13.74
CA GLU A 692 14.91 50.09 -13.43
C GLU A 692 15.67 48.90 -12.83
N THR A 693 16.97 48.78 -13.08
CA THR A 693 17.84 47.72 -12.49
C THR A 693 18.25 48.05 -11.05
N LEU A 694 18.71 47.07 -10.25
CA LEU A 694 19.24 47.35 -8.90
C LEU A 694 20.40 48.36 -8.93
N CYS A 695 21.29 48.19 -9.90
CA CYS A 695 22.37 49.13 -10.18
C CYS A 695 21.83 50.52 -10.56
N GLY A 696 20.81 50.57 -11.42
CA GLY A 696 20.13 51.82 -11.81
C GLY A 696 19.55 52.54 -10.60
N ARG A 697 18.85 51.81 -9.73
CA ARG A 697 18.22 52.35 -8.51
C ARG A 697 19.22 53.02 -7.58
N VAL A 698 20.39 52.41 -7.40
CA VAL A 698 21.49 53.01 -6.63
C VAL A 698 21.95 54.32 -7.30
N VAL A 699 22.22 54.29 -8.61
CA VAL A 699 22.66 55.46 -9.37
C VAL A 699 21.64 56.60 -9.33
N SER A 700 20.35 56.28 -9.50
CA SER A 700 19.25 57.25 -9.46
C SER A 700 19.10 57.88 -8.07
N ALA A 701 19.25 57.11 -7.00
CA ALA A 701 19.25 57.64 -5.64
C ALA A 701 20.43 58.57 -5.38
N LEU A 702 21.64 58.21 -5.84
CA LEU A 702 22.81 59.08 -5.73
C LEU A 702 22.64 60.39 -6.51
N ARG A 703 22.07 60.34 -7.72
CA ARG A 703 21.75 61.54 -8.51
C ARG A 703 20.70 62.43 -7.82
N ALA A 704 19.62 61.83 -7.33
CA ALA A 704 18.55 62.56 -6.64
C ALA A 704 19.04 63.24 -5.35
N ALA A 705 19.99 62.61 -4.64
CA ALA A 705 20.63 63.19 -3.47
C ALA A 705 21.72 64.23 -3.81
N GLY A 706 22.01 64.48 -5.10
CA GLY A 706 23.06 65.41 -5.55
C GLY A 706 24.49 64.90 -5.32
N LEU A 707 24.65 63.59 -5.08
CA LEU A 707 25.92 62.93 -4.77
C LEU A 707 26.61 62.36 -6.01
N LEU A 708 25.90 62.31 -7.15
CA LEU A 708 26.42 61.91 -8.44
C LEU A 708 25.92 62.87 -9.53
N SER A 709 26.84 63.38 -10.36
CA SER A 709 26.51 64.25 -11.49
C SER A 709 27.22 63.79 -12.76
N GLU A 710 26.55 63.93 -13.91
CA GLU A 710 27.15 63.63 -15.22
C GLU A 710 28.13 64.72 -15.68
N SER A 711 27.96 65.94 -15.19
CA SER A 711 28.87 67.06 -15.46
C SER A 711 28.99 67.97 -14.24
N VAL A 712 30.15 68.63 -14.13
CA VAL A 712 30.40 69.58 -13.06
C VAL A 712 29.93 70.97 -13.53
N GLY A 713 28.83 71.47 -12.95
CA GLY A 713 28.34 72.82 -13.21
C GLY A 713 29.15 73.89 -12.48
N ALA A 714 29.20 75.11 -13.06
CA ALA A 714 29.92 76.26 -12.48
C ALA A 714 29.52 76.54 -11.01
N SER A 715 28.23 76.43 -10.70
CA SER A 715 27.69 76.64 -9.35
C SER A 715 28.14 75.60 -8.32
N TYR A 716 28.53 74.39 -8.76
CA TYR A 716 29.11 73.39 -7.86
C TYR A 716 30.57 73.75 -7.55
N ILE A 717 31.32 74.17 -8.56
CA ILE A 717 32.71 74.60 -8.42
C ILE A 717 32.81 75.81 -7.50
N GLU A 718 31.92 76.79 -7.64
CA GLU A 718 31.88 77.97 -6.77
C GLU A 718 31.60 77.63 -5.29
N ARG A 719 30.66 76.70 -5.04
CA ARG A 719 30.30 76.27 -3.68
C ARG A 719 31.41 75.48 -3.00
N ASN A 720 32.12 74.65 -3.75
CA ASN A 720 33.15 73.76 -3.23
C ASN A 720 34.57 74.29 -3.43
N TRP A 721 34.73 75.53 -3.91
CA TRP A 721 36.04 76.14 -4.10
C TRP A 721 36.79 76.23 -2.76
N PRO A 722 37.97 75.60 -2.61
CA PRO A 722 38.69 75.58 -1.35
C PRO A 722 38.99 77.01 -0.88
N PRO A 723 38.66 77.40 0.36
CA PRO A 723 38.88 78.77 0.85
C PRO A 723 40.33 79.25 0.65
N ALA A 724 41.30 78.35 0.86
CA ALA A 724 42.73 78.64 0.68
C ALA A 724 43.15 78.93 -0.78
N LEU A 725 42.32 78.57 -1.76
CA LEU A 725 42.56 78.81 -3.18
C LEU A 725 41.66 79.93 -3.75
N LYS A 726 40.78 80.53 -2.94
CA LYS A 726 39.92 81.64 -3.40
C LYS A 726 40.75 82.88 -3.71
N ASP A 727 41.75 83.17 -2.89
CA ASP A 727 42.60 84.36 -3.02
C ASP A 727 43.53 84.29 -4.25
N SER A 728 43.91 83.08 -4.69
CA SER A 728 44.74 82.87 -5.89
C SER A 728 43.95 82.90 -7.20
N GLY A 729 42.61 82.80 -7.14
CA GLY A 729 41.73 82.71 -8.30
C GLY A 729 41.94 81.46 -9.18
N ALA A 730 42.78 80.51 -8.75
CA ALA A 730 43.16 79.34 -9.54
C ALA A 730 43.05 78.05 -8.71
N TRP A 731 42.26 77.10 -9.20
CA TRP A 731 42.16 75.75 -8.65
C TRP A 731 42.94 74.77 -9.55
N PRO A 732 44.06 74.19 -9.09
CA PRO A 732 44.80 73.20 -9.87
C PRO A 732 43.90 72.03 -10.26
N LEU A 733 43.96 71.60 -11.53
CA LEU A 733 43.16 70.49 -12.07
C LEU A 733 43.33 69.18 -11.28
N SER A 734 44.51 68.92 -10.73
CA SER A 734 44.78 67.76 -9.87
C SER A 734 43.99 67.84 -8.55
N GLY A 735 44.01 69.00 -7.89
CA GLY A 735 43.26 69.24 -6.66
C GLY A 735 41.74 69.29 -6.90
N LEU A 736 41.31 69.84 -8.03
CA LEU A 736 39.91 69.85 -8.45
C LEU A 736 39.41 68.42 -8.68
N ARG A 737 40.20 67.56 -9.35
CA ARG A 737 39.84 66.15 -9.53
C ARG A 737 39.78 65.39 -8.20
N GLN A 738 40.70 65.65 -7.28
CA GLN A 738 40.70 65.02 -5.96
C GLN A 738 39.44 65.37 -5.14
N SER A 739 38.91 66.59 -5.23
CA SER A 739 37.70 66.97 -4.47
C SER A 739 36.41 66.29 -4.94
N PHE A 740 36.40 65.64 -6.11
CA PHE A 740 35.24 64.85 -6.58
C PHE A 740 35.35 63.37 -6.24
N LEU A 741 36.54 62.90 -5.88
CA LEU A 741 36.85 61.48 -5.70
C LEU A 741 37.20 61.13 -4.25
N ASN A 742 37.32 62.14 -3.38
CA ASN A 742 37.64 62.02 -1.95
C ASN A 742 36.47 62.38 -1.05
#